data_AF-A0A642UTE6-F1
#
_entry.id   AF-A0A642UTE6-F1
#
_cell.length_a   1.000
_cell.length_b   1.000
_cell.length_c   1.000
_cell.angle_alpha   90.00
_cell.angle_beta   90.00
_cell.angle_gamma   90.00
#
_symmetry.space_group_name_H-M   'P 1'
#
loop_
_entity.id
_entity.type
_entity.pdbx_description
1 polymer ?
#
loop_
_entity_poly.entity_id
_entity_poly.type
_entity_poly.pdbx_seq_one_letter_code
_entity_poly.pdbx_strand_id
1 'polypeptide(L)'
;MASVYSQLFDSTYDKDEGLYKVLFTTPLVEDALQRTIMPNIQRVVEERSQYNQQVFVDLLRYGVTFFNDAIQYQTQTSADTASSADAAYDGDITLQKQDSNTNNTPVRRRQFEDIDDELRAELVANILHTVQTWFLVVYDSIKLFRRDGPSDLLLMLFGEKGPLDSSIIEDLLVRMKWVLRQAIDDISTADDTPDEYLQLPVIKEIILVVASMLRCIFLSLAHNSSSMPIKRLLATFDAVDFTESFNRLLVLTAAEKSTEDGKETFLPPKIRLSAETLVILYSVIGSLAHVERHISSRGKQLSTVAADITTLDNGITPRRSLITNKEYTRDLFQREIGSRIIPILAMEFNYGYSYRPDLLLQQLPSTSFFGWLTGNTFGKSSMYGQYDTQRLVTNFETPECASLSIYGDENDPYIVEVRHILQTKFDRRRYQSNTKEFDDILEMPELLPISLVLFSLSDNPTFVEQLLTPESPITRAIEDLDPMEDRDMGVLEMWLCVVSYVLQYHYRSRHFQLITKLTLYTVAKLCSSRPLPSGIVPATMFGAYRINEFKWKLCHQRSPIVPIDEGSFGIKSALFYTLDVLQNLLRFNLTNKLKLDNFQVAVNVMYQVVTEIKRDTSLELGHYHWDQLRRSIFSTIQFFVKQRLWESSHFINLHQEDNVKAVIEELLVVVDSTLCPRFSYVVEEEDQSMSINYNLVYNILLHYDLIKIADADVLGSSLAASMPRLAHCLHYFEEKIHLTEESKLSGEEKLNMQDYSYDSYQLKEMINGYLLDRDLEVEVPTTPPTYSSKETLKYATGNFELSATDSLQIINFALAPDNKPMSRFFQERAGEDQYRVK
;
A
#
# COMPACT_ATOMS: atom_id res chain seq x y z
N MET A 1 0.69 1.36 42.62
CA MET A 1 1.20 1.51 41.24
C MET A 1 1.93 2.84 41.01
N ALA A 2 1.28 4.01 41.16
CA ALA A 2 1.96 5.30 41.01
C ALA A 2 3.22 5.48 41.90
N SER A 3 3.24 4.84 43.07
CA SER A 3 4.40 4.83 43.98
C SER A 3 5.61 4.03 43.48
N VAL A 4 5.42 2.99 42.67
CA VAL A 4 6.53 2.15 42.17
C VAL A 4 7.22 2.84 40.98
N TYR A 5 6.44 3.46 40.09
CA TYR A 5 7.01 4.23 38.98
C TYR A 5 7.82 5.44 39.49
N SER A 6 7.34 6.15 40.51
CA SER A 6 8.09 7.27 41.10
C SER A 6 9.44 6.84 41.72
N GLN A 7 9.60 5.57 42.08
CA GLN A 7 10.85 5.04 42.66
C GLN A 7 11.92 4.73 41.60
N LEU A 8 11.55 4.58 40.31
CA LEU A 8 12.50 4.17 39.25
C LEU A 8 13.69 5.13 39.09
N PHE A 9 13.43 6.44 39.08
CA PHE A 9 14.46 7.47 38.84
C PHE A 9 14.82 8.28 40.09
N ASP A 10 14.31 7.88 41.26
CA ASP A 10 14.62 8.52 42.53
C ASP A 10 15.90 7.95 43.12
N SER A 11 16.99 8.73 43.18
CA SER A 11 18.28 8.27 43.68
C SER A 11 18.28 7.81 45.15
N THR A 12 17.22 8.06 45.91
CA THR A 12 17.09 7.63 47.31
C THR A 12 16.72 6.16 47.50
N TYR A 13 16.23 5.48 46.45
CA TYR A 13 15.91 4.05 46.50
C TYR A 13 16.98 3.22 45.81
N ASP A 14 17.29 2.03 46.33
CA ASP A 14 18.16 1.07 45.66
C ASP A 14 17.46 0.44 44.44
N LYS A 15 18.20 0.28 43.33
CA LYS A 15 17.70 -0.28 42.06
C LYS A 15 18.13 -1.73 41.97
N ASP A 16 17.64 -2.51 42.93
CA ASP A 16 17.90 -3.93 42.98
C ASP A 16 16.95 -4.72 42.08
N GLU A 17 17.27 -5.99 41.89
CA GLU A 17 16.45 -6.94 41.12
C GLU A 17 15.01 -7.04 41.65
N GLY A 18 14.80 -6.81 42.95
CA GLY A 18 13.48 -6.85 43.59
C GLY A 18 12.55 -5.75 43.09
N LEU A 19 13.04 -4.50 42.98
CA LEU A 19 12.26 -3.39 42.43
C LEU A 19 11.82 -3.68 40.99
N TYR A 20 12.73 -4.13 40.13
CA TYR A 20 12.40 -4.46 38.74
C TYR A 20 11.45 -5.67 38.67
N LYS A 21 11.61 -6.68 39.52
CA LYS A 21 10.69 -7.82 39.57
C LYS A 21 9.26 -7.37 39.88
N VAL A 22 9.07 -6.49 40.86
CA VAL A 22 7.75 -5.91 41.18
C VAL A 22 7.19 -5.14 39.99
N LEU A 23 8.04 -4.37 39.30
CA LEU A 23 7.64 -3.59 38.12
C LEU A 23 7.08 -4.48 37.00
N PHE A 24 7.74 -5.59 36.71
CA PHE A 24 7.38 -6.50 35.61
C PHE A 24 6.28 -7.51 35.96
N THR A 25 6.04 -7.76 37.24
CA THR A 25 4.97 -8.66 37.72
C THR A 25 3.66 -7.94 38.04
N THR A 26 3.69 -6.61 38.14
CA THR A 26 2.49 -5.79 38.36
C THR A 26 1.85 -5.42 37.01
N PRO A 27 0.51 -5.49 36.85
CA PRO A 27 -0.16 -5.04 35.63
C PRO A 27 0.27 -3.63 35.23
N LEU A 28 0.70 -3.45 33.99
CA LEU A 28 1.22 -2.18 33.51
C LEU A 28 0.12 -1.13 33.36
N VAL A 29 0.40 0.09 33.80
CA VAL A 29 -0.35 1.30 33.42
C VAL A 29 0.53 2.12 32.48
N GLU A 30 0.38 1.90 31.17
CA GLU A 30 1.26 2.41 30.11
C GLU A 30 1.49 3.92 30.24
N ASP A 31 0.42 4.72 30.28
CA ASP A 31 0.51 6.19 30.38
C ASP A 31 1.28 6.67 31.62
N ALA A 32 1.14 5.97 32.75
CA ALA A 32 1.82 6.34 33.98
C ALA A 32 3.33 6.02 33.91
N LEU A 33 3.69 4.89 33.31
CA LEU A 33 5.09 4.54 33.08
C LEU A 33 5.72 5.51 32.07
N GLN A 34 5.05 5.80 30.95
CA GLN A 34 5.52 6.77 29.95
C GLN A 34 5.75 8.16 30.55
N ARG A 35 4.78 8.68 31.33
CA ARG A 35 4.91 9.98 32.02
C ARG A 35 6.07 10.03 33.01
N THR A 36 6.50 8.88 33.53
CA THR A 36 7.63 8.79 34.46
C THR A 36 8.96 8.69 33.73
N ILE A 37 9.04 7.89 32.67
CA ILE A 37 10.29 7.69 31.91
C ILE A 37 10.62 8.92 31.05
N MET A 38 9.64 9.50 30.35
CA MET A 38 9.88 10.54 29.33
C MET A 38 10.68 11.76 29.83
N PRO A 39 10.33 12.39 30.98
CA PRO A 39 11.09 13.53 31.49
C PRO A 39 12.52 13.14 31.93
N ASN A 40 12.71 11.91 32.39
CA ASN A 40 14.03 11.43 32.80
C ASN A 40 14.93 11.13 31.61
N ILE A 41 14.35 10.72 30.48
CA ILE A 41 15.06 10.56 29.21
C ILE A 41 15.48 11.91 28.62
N GLN A 42 14.67 12.95 28.76
CA GLN A 42 15.10 14.32 28.43
C GLN A 42 16.38 14.70 29.17
N ARG A 43 16.49 14.38 30.46
CA ARG A 43 17.75 14.58 31.21
C ARG A 43 18.91 13.69 30.74
N VAL A 44 18.65 12.49 30.22
CA VAL A 44 19.70 11.66 29.60
C VAL A 44 20.27 12.37 28.36
N VAL A 45 19.41 12.97 27.55
CA VAL A 45 19.81 13.58 26.28
C VAL A 45 20.41 14.97 26.48
N GLU A 46 19.79 15.81 27.29
CA GLU A 46 20.17 17.21 27.52
C GLU A 46 21.28 17.35 28.56
N GLU A 47 21.14 16.67 29.69
CA GLU A 47 22.05 16.78 30.84
C GLU A 47 23.12 15.67 30.87
N ARG A 48 23.06 14.71 29.93
CA ARG A 48 23.93 13.52 29.88
C ARG A 48 23.94 12.74 31.20
N SER A 49 22.78 12.66 31.86
CA SER A 49 22.63 11.92 33.13
C SER A 49 22.93 10.43 32.95
N GLN A 50 24.12 10.02 33.39
CA GLN A 50 24.54 8.61 33.37
C GLN A 50 23.66 7.73 34.27
N TYR A 51 23.19 8.29 35.40
CA TYR A 51 22.30 7.58 36.31
C TYR A 51 20.97 7.23 35.63
N ASN A 52 20.31 8.21 35.01
CA ASN A 52 19.05 7.96 34.32
C ASN A 52 19.23 7.03 33.11
N GLN A 53 20.36 7.14 32.40
CA GLN A 53 20.70 6.24 31.30
C GLN A 53 20.84 4.80 31.80
N GLN A 54 21.52 4.59 32.94
CA GLN A 54 21.70 3.27 33.52
C GLN A 54 20.37 2.66 33.95
N VAL A 55 19.51 3.42 34.65
CA VAL A 55 18.15 2.96 35.03
C VAL A 55 17.35 2.54 33.80
N PHE A 56 17.42 3.32 32.72
CA PHE A 56 16.70 3.00 31.48
C PHE A 56 17.23 1.76 30.77
N VAL A 57 18.55 1.55 30.81
CA VAL A 57 19.22 0.34 30.27
C VAL A 57 18.87 -0.89 31.11
N ASP A 58 18.89 -0.76 32.43
CA ASP A 58 18.56 -1.83 33.36
C ASP A 58 17.11 -2.27 33.18
N LEU A 59 16.19 -1.34 32.94
CA LEU A 59 14.79 -1.66 32.62
C LEU A 59 14.67 -2.66 31.46
N LEU A 60 15.42 -2.46 30.36
CA LEU A 60 15.41 -3.40 29.24
C LEU A 60 16.11 -4.72 29.59
N ARG A 61 17.28 -4.67 30.24
CA ARG A 61 18.07 -5.87 30.59
C ARG A 61 17.32 -6.80 31.55
N TYR A 62 16.71 -6.23 32.59
CA TYR A 62 15.87 -6.99 33.52
C TYR A 62 14.59 -7.47 32.83
N GLY A 63 13.98 -6.67 31.95
CA GLY A 63 12.84 -7.11 31.14
C GLY A 63 13.14 -8.35 30.30
N VAL A 64 14.26 -8.37 29.58
CA VAL A 64 14.73 -9.55 28.83
C VAL A 64 15.05 -10.70 29.77
N THR A 65 15.70 -10.45 30.91
CA THR A 65 16.03 -11.49 31.89
C THR A 65 14.77 -12.16 32.47
N PHE A 66 13.77 -11.36 32.88
CA PHE A 66 12.52 -11.89 33.41
C PHE A 66 11.67 -12.55 32.33
N PHE A 67 11.68 -12.03 31.10
CA PHE A 67 11.06 -12.73 29.97
C PHE A 67 11.68 -14.12 29.81
N ASN A 68 13.01 -14.20 29.80
CA ASN A 68 13.76 -15.45 29.66
C ASN A 68 13.43 -16.46 30.77
N ASP A 69 13.32 -15.98 32.01
CA ASP A 69 12.95 -16.81 33.16
C ASP A 69 11.48 -17.26 33.08
N ALA A 70 10.56 -16.37 32.67
CA ALA A 70 9.12 -16.63 32.62
C ALA A 70 8.74 -17.64 31.52
N ILE A 71 9.39 -17.58 30.35
CA ILE A 71 9.11 -18.50 29.23
C ILE A 71 9.76 -19.88 29.40
N GLN A 72 10.58 -20.07 30.44
CA GLN A 72 11.30 -21.31 30.74
C GLN A 72 12.16 -21.88 29.60
N TYR A 73 12.63 -21.02 28.69
CA TYR A 73 13.43 -21.41 27.52
C TYR A 73 14.62 -22.30 27.93
N GLN A 74 14.66 -23.54 27.44
CA GLN A 74 15.80 -24.44 27.65
C GLN A 74 16.77 -24.22 26.49
N THR A 75 17.93 -23.63 26.76
CA THR A 75 19.04 -23.66 25.79
C THR A 75 19.42 -25.11 25.57
N GLN A 76 19.09 -25.66 24.40
CA GLN A 76 19.69 -26.90 23.93
C GLN A 76 21.20 -26.69 23.86
N THR A 77 21.92 -27.11 24.90
CA THR A 77 23.37 -27.23 24.87
C THR A 77 23.70 -28.33 23.87
N SER A 78 24.23 -27.92 22.72
CA SER A 78 24.87 -28.79 21.75
C SER A 78 26.01 -29.56 22.41
N ALA A 79 25.71 -30.74 22.94
CA ALA A 79 26.69 -31.67 23.49
C ALA A 79 26.24 -33.13 23.29
N ASP A 80 25.66 -33.46 22.13
CA ASP A 80 25.41 -34.85 21.72
C ASP A 80 25.72 -35.06 20.22
N THR A 81 26.84 -34.50 19.76
CA THR A 81 27.46 -34.90 18.48
C THR A 81 28.88 -35.39 18.74
N ALA A 82 29.00 -36.47 19.52
CA ALA A 82 30.15 -37.38 19.48
C ALA A 82 29.89 -38.66 20.30
N SER A 83 29.22 -39.66 19.72
CA SER A 83 29.72 -41.05 19.71
C SER A 83 28.78 -42.04 19.00
N SER A 84 29.36 -42.68 17.98
CA SER A 84 29.12 -44.04 17.47
C SER A 84 27.71 -44.50 17.13
N ALA A 85 27.50 -44.65 15.81
CA ALA A 85 26.81 -45.80 15.24
C ALA A 85 27.46 -47.12 15.73
N ASP A 86 26.69 -47.98 16.38
CA ASP A 86 26.53 -49.41 16.06
C ASP A 86 25.62 -50.14 17.07
N ALA A 87 24.90 -51.13 16.53
CA ALA A 87 24.21 -52.25 17.18
C ALA A 87 22.79 -52.05 17.75
N ALA A 88 21.86 -52.75 17.09
CA ALA A 88 20.59 -53.21 17.62
C ALA A 88 20.79 -54.22 18.77
N TYR A 89 20.04 -54.10 19.86
CA TYR A 89 19.53 -55.25 20.62
C TYR A 89 18.37 -54.86 21.54
N ASP A 90 17.44 -55.81 21.62
CA ASP A 90 16.25 -55.93 22.44
C ASP A 90 16.56 -56.02 23.96
N GLY A 91 15.62 -55.61 24.83
CA GLY A 91 15.73 -55.87 26.27
C GLY A 91 15.13 -54.82 27.21
N ASP A 92 13.89 -55.07 27.61
CA ASP A 92 13.25 -54.64 28.86
C ASP A 92 14.16 -54.88 30.09
N ILE A 93 14.27 -53.92 31.03
CA ILE A 93 14.51 -54.09 32.48
C ILE A 93 14.41 -52.72 33.18
N THR A 94 13.42 -52.62 34.05
CA THR A 94 13.33 -51.70 35.20
C THR A 94 14.49 -51.89 36.20
N LEU A 95 15.12 -50.79 36.68
CA LEU A 95 15.28 -50.44 38.12
C LEU A 95 16.40 -49.43 38.40
N GLN A 96 16.10 -48.61 39.41
CA GLN A 96 17.00 -48.02 40.42
C GLN A 96 17.68 -46.67 40.14
N LYS A 97 17.04 -45.65 40.75
CA LYS A 97 17.68 -44.57 41.51
C LYS A 97 19.05 -45.00 42.07
N GLN A 98 20.11 -44.36 41.60
CA GLN A 98 21.33 -44.19 42.37
C GLN A 98 21.75 -42.73 42.32
N ASP A 99 21.68 -42.12 43.50
CA ASP A 99 22.30 -40.85 43.84
C ASP A 99 23.81 -40.92 43.62
N SER A 100 24.35 -39.99 42.83
CA SER A 100 25.76 -39.64 42.91
C SER A 100 25.97 -38.16 42.64
N ASN A 101 26.18 -37.44 43.74
CA ASN A 101 26.82 -36.12 43.83
C ASN A 101 28.05 -36.01 42.93
N THR A 102 28.15 -34.94 42.14
CA THR A 102 29.19 -33.88 42.22
C THR A 102 29.11 -32.94 41.01
N ASN A 103 28.66 -31.71 41.21
CA ASN A 103 29.43 -30.48 41.00
C ASN A 103 28.52 -29.25 41.12
N ASN A 104 28.65 -28.56 42.26
CA ASN A 104 28.04 -27.28 42.56
C ASN A 104 28.51 -26.21 41.57
N THR A 105 27.76 -26.03 40.49
CA THR A 105 27.41 -24.68 40.03
C THR A 105 26.09 -24.32 40.72
N PRO A 106 25.91 -23.10 41.25
CA PRO A 106 24.62 -22.72 41.80
C PRO A 106 23.63 -22.76 40.65
N VAL A 107 22.78 -23.79 40.61
CA VAL A 107 21.59 -23.80 39.77
C VAL A 107 20.78 -22.61 40.26
N ARG A 108 20.86 -21.50 39.50
CA ARG A 108 20.00 -20.33 39.71
C ARG A 108 18.58 -20.87 39.56
N ARG A 109 17.86 -21.06 40.68
CA ARG A 109 16.43 -21.38 40.63
C ARG A 109 15.76 -20.31 39.77
N ARG A 110 15.07 -20.70 38.71
CA ARG A 110 14.36 -19.73 37.87
C ARG A 110 13.28 -19.10 38.73
N GLN A 111 13.13 -17.78 38.64
CA GLN A 111 12.31 -17.02 39.60
C GLN A 111 10.81 -17.28 39.53
N PHE A 112 10.37 -17.92 38.45
CA PHE A 112 8.99 -18.18 38.08
C PHE A 112 8.77 -19.68 37.78
N GLU A 113 9.54 -20.58 38.41
CA GLU A 113 9.39 -22.03 38.23
C GLU A 113 8.03 -22.55 38.74
N ASP A 114 7.48 -21.94 39.80
CA ASP A 114 6.31 -22.44 40.53
C ASP A 114 4.96 -21.76 40.16
N ILE A 115 4.91 -20.94 39.09
CA ILE A 115 3.65 -20.29 38.65
C ILE A 115 2.87 -21.21 37.69
N ASP A 116 1.54 -21.19 37.79
CA ASP A 116 0.66 -21.89 36.84
C ASP A 116 0.74 -21.28 35.42
N ASP A 117 0.20 -22.01 34.44
CA ASP A 117 0.34 -21.66 33.03
C ASP A 117 -0.48 -20.41 32.63
N GLU A 118 -1.61 -20.16 33.29
CA GLU A 118 -2.46 -18.98 33.09
C GLU A 118 -1.74 -17.71 33.57
N LEU A 119 -1.28 -17.69 34.82
CA LEU A 119 -0.49 -16.59 35.38
C LEU A 119 0.83 -16.42 34.64
N ARG A 120 1.41 -17.51 34.10
CA ARG A 120 2.61 -17.42 33.26
C ARG A 120 2.32 -16.69 31.95
N ALA A 121 1.22 -17.01 31.27
CA ALA A 121 0.84 -16.31 30.04
C ALA A 121 0.57 -14.81 30.30
N GLU A 122 -0.14 -14.48 31.38
CA GLU A 122 -0.36 -13.09 31.81
C GLU A 122 0.95 -12.37 32.13
N LEU A 123 1.85 -13.01 32.88
CA LEU A 123 3.16 -12.47 33.22
C LEU A 123 3.98 -12.19 31.95
N VAL A 124 4.04 -13.15 31.03
CA VAL A 124 4.77 -13.02 29.77
C VAL A 124 4.21 -11.86 28.94
N ALA A 125 2.88 -11.76 28.81
CA ALA A 125 2.22 -10.66 28.11
C ALA A 125 2.54 -9.30 28.78
N ASN A 126 2.47 -9.22 30.11
CA ASN A 126 2.77 -7.98 30.85
C ASN A 126 4.25 -7.56 30.72
N ILE A 127 5.18 -8.52 30.70
CA ILE A 127 6.60 -8.26 30.46
C ILE A 127 6.79 -7.69 29.05
N LEU A 128 6.21 -8.33 28.04
CA LEU A 128 6.27 -7.87 26.65
C LEU A 128 5.65 -6.47 26.49
N HIS A 129 4.51 -6.20 27.14
CA HIS A 129 3.85 -4.91 27.10
C HIS A 129 4.71 -3.80 27.76
N THR A 130 5.45 -4.12 28.83
CA THR A 130 6.42 -3.22 29.44
C THR A 130 7.61 -2.95 28.52
N VAL A 131 8.12 -3.98 27.84
CA VAL A 131 9.19 -3.85 26.84
C VAL A 131 8.71 -3.04 25.63
N GLN A 132 7.47 -3.25 25.17
CA GLN A 132 6.85 -2.44 24.12
C GLN A 132 6.84 -0.95 24.51
N THR A 133 6.40 -0.65 25.74
CA THR A 133 6.36 0.71 26.28
C THR A 133 7.76 1.35 26.32
N TRP A 134 8.79 0.56 26.64
CA TRP A 134 10.18 1.02 26.55
C TRP A 134 10.54 1.50 25.13
N PHE A 135 10.21 0.73 24.10
CA PHE A 135 10.44 1.13 22.70
C PHE A 135 9.59 2.34 22.29
N LEU A 136 8.32 2.42 22.73
CA LEU A 136 7.48 3.59 22.47
C LEU A 136 8.10 4.87 23.03
N VAL A 137 8.66 4.82 24.25
CA VAL A 137 9.39 5.95 24.83
C VAL A 137 10.64 6.30 24.02
N VAL A 138 11.39 5.30 23.53
CA VAL A 138 12.54 5.56 22.64
C VAL A 138 12.09 6.26 21.36
N TYR A 139 11.00 5.81 20.74
CA TYR A 139 10.47 6.44 19.54
C TYR A 139 10.05 7.90 19.77
N ASP A 140 9.28 8.17 20.82
CA ASP A 140 8.78 9.50 21.13
C ASP A 140 9.93 10.45 21.50
N SER A 141 10.96 9.91 22.17
CA SER A 141 12.21 10.61 22.43
C SER A 141 12.91 11.04 21.14
N ILE A 142 13.10 10.13 20.17
CA ILE A 142 13.71 10.45 18.87
C ILE A 142 12.90 11.55 18.15
N LYS A 143 11.56 11.47 18.18
CA LYS A 143 10.69 12.52 17.63
C LYS A 143 10.89 13.87 18.30
N LEU A 144 10.99 13.89 19.63
CA LEU A 144 11.11 15.11 20.42
C LEU A 144 12.47 15.80 20.20
N PHE A 145 13.57 15.08 20.39
CA PHE A 145 14.93 15.66 20.32
C PHE A 145 15.31 16.13 18.92
N ARG A 146 14.62 15.66 17.88
CA ARG A 146 14.73 16.20 16.52
C ARG A 146 14.47 17.70 16.44
N ARG A 147 13.59 18.26 17.30
CA ARG A 147 13.30 19.70 17.30
C ARG A 147 14.45 20.53 17.85
N ASP A 148 15.27 19.95 18.74
CA ASP A 148 16.22 20.69 19.57
C ASP A 148 17.71 20.28 19.36
N GLY A 149 18.02 19.25 18.57
CA GLY A 149 19.41 18.88 18.23
C GLY A 149 19.62 17.53 17.54
N PRO A 150 20.89 17.10 17.34
CA PRO A 150 21.24 15.87 16.60
C PRO A 150 21.27 14.58 17.45
N SER A 151 20.76 14.61 18.68
CA SER A 151 20.89 13.48 19.61
C SER A 151 19.83 12.39 19.35
N ASP A 152 20.25 11.28 18.74
CA ASP A 152 19.42 10.09 18.55
C ASP A 152 19.60 9.11 19.73
N LEU A 153 18.53 8.88 20.50
CA LEU A 153 18.56 8.01 21.68
C LEU A 153 18.92 6.57 21.34
N LEU A 154 18.48 6.05 20.19
CA LEU A 154 18.81 4.67 19.81
C LEU A 154 20.31 4.52 19.56
N LEU A 155 20.96 5.53 18.96
CA LEU A 155 22.41 5.59 18.80
C LEU A 155 23.15 5.77 20.12
N MET A 156 22.61 6.55 21.07
CA MET A 156 23.22 6.68 22.39
C MET A 156 23.19 5.36 23.18
N LEU A 157 22.19 4.52 22.92
CA LEU A 157 22.00 3.25 23.59
C LEU A 157 22.78 2.10 22.94
N PHE A 158 22.75 2.00 21.61
CA PHE A 158 23.34 0.88 20.84
C PHE A 158 24.53 1.25 19.94
N GLY A 159 24.98 2.52 19.98
CA GLY A 159 26.15 2.98 19.23
C GLY A 159 27.46 2.34 19.72
N GLU A 160 28.58 2.68 19.08
CA GLU A 160 29.90 2.09 19.42
C GLU A 160 30.32 2.28 20.89
N LYS A 161 29.80 3.32 21.55
CA LYS A 161 30.02 3.62 22.98
C LYS A 161 28.75 3.44 23.80
N GLY A 162 27.72 2.83 23.22
CA GLY A 162 26.44 2.60 23.85
C GLY A 162 26.54 1.52 24.92
N PRO A 163 25.71 1.60 25.98
CA PRO A 163 25.67 0.59 27.04
C PRO A 163 24.98 -0.73 26.62
N LEU A 164 24.30 -0.77 25.47
CA LEU A 164 23.60 -1.94 24.96
C LEU A 164 24.26 -2.48 23.68
N ASP A 165 24.25 -3.79 23.54
CA ASP A 165 24.69 -4.49 22.33
C ASP A 165 23.49 -5.09 21.58
N SER A 166 23.65 -5.24 20.27
CA SER A 166 22.70 -5.88 19.36
C SER A 166 22.31 -7.31 19.78
N SER A 167 23.20 -8.03 20.48
CA SER A 167 22.93 -9.36 21.02
C SER A 167 21.73 -9.42 21.97
N ILE A 168 21.44 -8.35 22.72
CA ILE A 168 20.27 -8.29 23.61
C ILE A 168 18.97 -8.32 22.79
N ILE A 169 18.94 -7.60 21.66
CA ILE A 169 17.79 -7.59 20.75
C ILE A 169 17.67 -8.93 20.03
N GLU A 170 18.80 -9.49 19.59
CA GLU A 170 18.81 -10.82 18.97
C GLU A 170 18.28 -11.91 19.92
N ASP A 171 18.74 -11.96 21.17
CA ASP A 171 18.26 -12.91 22.19
C ASP A 171 16.75 -12.76 22.44
N LEU A 172 16.27 -11.51 22.59
CA LEU A 172 14.85 -11.23 22.75
C LEU A 172 14.02 -11.71 21.55
N LEU A 173 14.47 -11.40 20.32
CA LEU A 173 13.79 -11.81 19.09
C LEU A 173 13.78 -13.33 18.92
N VAL A 174 14.89 -14.04 19.18
CA VAL A 174 14.96 -15.52 19.11
C VAL A 174 13.92 -16.14 20.03
N ARG A 175 13.80 -15.61 21.24
CA ARG A 175 12.87 -16.13 22.25
C ARG A 175 11.44 -15.77 21.96
N MET A 176 11.15 -14.55 21.50
CA MET A 176 9.82 -14.18 21.00
C MET A 176 9.39 -15.08 19.84
N LYS A 177 10.29 -15.37 18.89
CA LYS A 177 10.03 -16.31 17.81
C LYS A 177 9.72 -17.72 18.33
N TRP A 178 10.46 -18.19 19.33
CA TRP A 178 10.23 -19.48 19.97
C TRP A 178 8.85 -19.53 20.65
N VAL A 179 8.51 -18.55 21.49
CA VAL A 179 7.20 -18.45 22.16
C VAL A 179 6.07 -18.39 21.15
N LEU A 180 6.22 -17.58 20.09
CA LEU A 180 5.22 -17.49 19.03
C LEU A 180 4.99 -18.85 18.35
N ARG A 181 6.05 -19.62 18.08
CA ARG A 181 5.93 -20.95 17.49
C ARG A 181 5.20 -21.91 18.44
N GLN A 182 5.58 -21.94 19.72
CA GLN A 182 4.90 -22.78 20.73
C GLN A 182 3.42 -22.42 20.81
N ALA A 183 3.08 -21.13 20.93
CA ALA A 183 1.69 -20.68 20.99
C ALA A 183 0.88 -21.08 19.73
N ILE A 184 1.49 -21.02 18.54
CA ILE A 184 0.86 -21.49 17.30
C ILE A 184 0.66 -23.01 17.32
N ASP A 185 1.66 -23.78 17.77
CA ASP A 185 1.60 -25.24 17.86
C ASP A 185 0.52 -25.69 18.86
N ASP A 186 0.45 -25.05 20.03
CA ASP A 186 -0.54 -25.31 21.07
C ASP A 186 -1.96 -25.09 20.54
N ILE A 187 -2.22 -23.96 19.87
CA ILE A 187 -3.54 -23.65 19.30
C ILE A 187 -3.89 -24.62 18.15
N SER A 188 -2.90 -25.04 17.36
CA SER A 188 -3.11 -25.97 16.26
C SER A 188 -3.48 -27.38 16.74
N THR A 189 -2.93 -27.80 17.89
CA THR A 189 -3.10 -29.15 18.44
C THR A 189 -4.23 -29.26 19.48
N ALA A 190 -4.70 -28.14 20.02
CA ALA A 190 -5.82 -28.11 20.95
C ALA A 190 -7.14 -28.58 20.29
N ASP A 191 -7.93 -29.31 21.07
CA ASP A 191 -9.31 -29.67 20.75
C ASP A 191 -10.17 -28.39 20.59
N ASP A 192 -11.28 -28.47 19.85
CA ASP A 192 -12.14 -27.33 19.48
C ASP A 192 -12.94 -26.73 20.66
N THR A 193 -12.41 -26.79 21.88
CA THR A 193 -13.00 -26.17 23.08
C THR A 193 -12.52 -24.71 23.22
N PRO A 194 -13.42 -23.72 23.08
CA PRO A 194 -13.04 -22.30 22.94
C PRO A 194 -12.48 -21.60 24.19
N ASP A 195 -12.39 -22.27 25.35
CA ASP A 195 -12.06 -21.65 26.64
C ASP A 195 -10.56 -21.75 27.04
N GLU A 196 -9.65 -22.32 26.22
CA GLU A 196 -8.28 -22.68 26.67
C GLU A 196 -7.10 -22.04 25.91
N TYR A 197 -7.29 -21.03 25.05
CA TYR A 197 -6.17 -20.40 24.33
C TYR A 197 -5.44 -19.33 25.17
N LEU A 198 -4.81 -19.76 26.26
CA LEU A 198 -4.09 -18.90 27.23
C LEU A 198 -3.02 -18.00 26.59
N GLN A 199 -2.42 -18.42 25.48
CA GLN A 199 -1.30 -17.72 24.82
C GLN A 199 -1.72 -16.60 23.85
N LEU A 200 -3.02 -16.36 23.61
CA LEU A 200 -3.48 -15.32 22.68
C LEU A 200 -2.98 -13.91 23.02
N PRO A 201 -3.00 -13.45 24.29
CA PRO A 201 -2.45 -12.14 24.64
C PRO A 201 -0.96 -12.04 24.32
N VAL A 202 -0.21 -13.13 24.49
CA VAL A 202 1.22 -13.19 24.22
C VAL A 202 1.51 -13.02 22.72
N ILE A 203 0.74 -13.68 21.83
CA ILE A 203 0.87 -13.51 20.38
C ILE A 203 0.67 -12.05 19.98
N LYS A 204 -0.39 -11.40 20.51
CA LYS A 204 -0.68 -9.98 20.24
C LYS A 204 0.48 -9.09 20.68
N GLU A 205 0.96 -9.25 21.91
CA GLU A 205 2.06 -8.43 22.44
C GLU A 205 3.37 -8.66 21.66
N ILE A 206 3.64 -9.88 21.19
CA ILE A 206 4.80 -10.15 20.31
C ILE A 206 4.73 -9.30 19.03
N ILE A 207 3.57 -9.24 18.36
CA ILE A 207 3.38 -8.44 17.15
C ILE A 207 3.60 -6.95 17.46
N LEU A 208 3.05 -6.46 18.57
CA LEU A 208 3.15 -5.06 18.99
C LEU A 208 4.58 -4.65 19.35
N VAL A 209 5.33 -5.52 20.04
CA VAL A 209 6.75 -5.31 20.36
C VAL A 209 7.58 -5.27 19.08
N VAL A 210 7.41 -6.22 18.17
CA VAL A 210 8.11 -6.25 16.87
C VAL A 210 7.83 -4.98 16.08
N ALA A 211 6.57 -4.55 15.99
CA ALA A 211 6.19 -3.32 15.31
C ALA A 211 6.86 -2.09 15.94
N SER A 212 6.86 -2.01 17.28
CA SER A 212 7.46 -0.89 18.03
C SER A 212 8.97 -0.83 17.86
N MET A 213 9.67 -1.97 17.86
CA MET A 213 11.11 -2.06 17.59
C MET A 213 11.45 -1.59 16.18
N LEU A 214 10.79 -2.15 15.16
CA LEU A 214 11.03 -1.78 13.76
C LEU A 214 10.80 -0.28 13.56
N ARG A 215 9.75 0.25 14.15
CA ARG A 215 9.43 1.68 14.10
C ARG A 215 10.53 2.56 14.67
N CYS A 216 11.11 2.21 15.83
CA CYS A 216 12.26 2.94 16.38
C CYS A 216 13.46 2.90 15.42
N ILE A 217 13.77 1.70 14.91
CA ILE A 217 14.91 1.46 14.02
C ILE A 217 14.76 2.24 12.72
N PHE A 218 13.59 2.18 12.07
CA PHE A 218 13.34 2.89 10.82
C PHE A 218 13.25 4.41 10.98
N LEU A 219 12.76 4.91 12.13
CA LEU A 219 12.80 6.34 12.41
C LEU A 219 14.25 6.81 12.57
N SER A 220 15.04 6.05 13.32
CA SER A 220 16.47 6.30 13.51
C SER A 220 17.25 6.21 12.19
N LEU A 221 16.96 5.23 11.32
CA LEU A 221 17.55 5.14 9.97
C LEU A 221 17.17 6.32 9.07
N ALA A 222 15.97 6.89 9.22
CA ALA A 222 15.56 8.08 8.46
C ALA A 222 16.41 9.30 8.81
N HIS A 223 16.96 9.34 10.01
CA HIS A 223 17.86 10.40 10.48
C HIS A 223 19.33 10.05 10.22
N ASN A 224 19.68 8.78 10.34
CA ASN A 224 21.06 8.30 10.35
C ASN A 224 21.26 7.15 9.36
N SER A 225 20.94 7.39 8.08
CA SER A 225 20.86 6.37 7.02
C SER A 225 22.17 5.59 6.78
N SER A 226 23.32 6.17 7.12
CA SER A 226 24.64 5.54 7.01
C SER A 226 25.11 4.82 8.29
N SER A 227 24.36 4.91 9.39
CA SER A 227 24.81 4.41 10.68
C SER A 227 24.85 2.88 10.74
N MET A 228 26.05 2.34 10.91
CA MET A 228 26.28 0.89 11.04
C MET A 228 25.60 0.27 12.27
N PRO A 229 25.62 0.89 13.48
CA PRO A 229 24.88 0.37 14.63
C PRO A 229 23.39 0.10 14.36
N ILE A 230 22.69 1.05 13.71
CA ILE A 230 21.25 0.88 13.43
C ILE A 230 21.04 -0.19 12.36
N LYS A 231 21.90 -0.26 11.34
CA LYS A 231 21.84 -1.33 10.34
C LYS A 231 22.09 -2.71 10.94
N ARG A 232 22.95 -2.83 11.96
CA ARG A 232 23.14 -4.08 12.72
C ARG A 232 21.89 -4.47 13.49
N LEU A 233 21.24 -3.51 14.16
CA LEU A 233 19.95 -3.76 14.81
C LEU A 233 18.86 -4.19 13.82
N LEU A 234 18.84 -3.65 12.61
CA LEU A 234 17.90 -4.10 11.59
C LEU A 234 18.25 -5.52 11.09
N ALA A 235 19.54 -5.85 10.99
CA ALA A 235 20.03 -7.15 10.58
C ALA A 235 19.77 -8.27 11.61
N THR A 236 19.52 -7.97 12.89
CA THR A 236 19.14 -9.02 13.87
C THR A 236 17.79 -9.63 13.52
N PHE A 237 16.85 -8.84 12.99
CA PHE A 237 15.61 -9.39 12.47
C PHE A 237 15.88 -10.35 11.30
N ASP A 238 16.98 -10.18 10.54
CA ASP A 238 17.29 -11.02 9.36
C ASP A 238 17.85 -12.35 9.83
N ALA A 239 18.70 -12.29 10.85
CA ALA A 239 19.25 -13.47 11.50
C ALA A 239 18.17 -14.34 12.16
N VAL A 240 17.21 -13.72 12.86
CA VAL A 240 16.16 -14.46 13.57
C VAL A 240 15.07 -14.97 12.64
N ASP A 241 14.65 -14.15 11.66
CA ASP A 241 13.66 -14.44 10.64
C ASP A 241 12.28 -14.92 11.15
N PHE A 242 11.30 -14.01 11.25
CA PHE A 242 9.92 -14.34 11.69
C PHE A 242 9.01 -14.87 10.58
N THR A 243 9.53 -14.97 9.36
CA THR A 243 8.81 -15.29 8.12
C THR A 243 7.85 -16.48 8.27
N GLU A 244 8.39 -17.65 8.62
CA GLU A 244 7.61 -18.87 8.78
C GLU A 244 6.54 -18.72 9.88
N SER A 245 6.90 -18.14 11.02
CA SER A 245 5.98 -17.99 12.15
C SER A 245 4.80 -17.08 11.81
N PHE A 246 5.03 -15.95 11.13
CA PHE A 246 3.95 -15.07 10.68
C PHE A 246 3.08 -15.72 9.60
N ASN A 247 3.66 -16.48 8.68
CA ASN A 247 2.87 -17.21 7.70
C ASN A 247 1.99 -18.28 8.36
N ARG A 248 2.52 -19.06 9.30
CA ARG A 248 1.74 -20.04 10.06
C ARG A 248 0.62 -19.37 10.85
N LEU A 249 0.87 -18.22 11.46
CA LEU A 249 -0.16 -17.44 12.15
C LEU A 249 -1.25 -16.96 11.18
N LEU A 250 -0.87 -16.45 10.01
CA LEU A 250 -1.83 -16.02 8.97
C LEU A 250 -2.65 -17.20 8.43
N VAL A 251 -2.10 -18.40 8.32
CA VAL A 251 -2.84 -19.60 7.92
C VAL A 251 -3.81 -20.03 9.02
N LEU A 252 -3.34 -20.09 10.27
CA LEU A 252 -4.13 -20.50 11.44
C LEU A 252 -5.34 -19.59 11.69
N THR A 253 -5.22 -18.31 11.33
CA THR A 253 -6.26 -17.30 11.53
C THR A 253 -7.12 -17.07 10.29
N ALA A 254 -6.97 -17.88 9.24
CA ALA A 254 -7.75 -17.79 8.00
C ALA A 254 -8.89 -18.81 8.03
N ALA A 255 -10.05 -18.47 7.46
CA ALA A 255 -11.21 -19.36 7.40
C ALA A 255 -10.83 -20.76 6.91
N GLU A 256 -11.45 -21.81 7.42
CA GLU A 256 -11.16 -23.20 7.03
C GLU A 256 -12.12 -23.67 5.94
N LYS A 257 -11.65 -24.49 5.01
CA LYS A 257 -12.51 -25.06 3.97
C LYS A 257 -13.08 -26.38 4.48
N SER A 258 -14.41 -26.47 4.56
CA SER A 258 -15.12 -27.70 4.86
C SER A 258 -15.89 -28.18 3.64
N THR A 259 -16.10 -29.49 3.55
CA THR A 259 -16.95 -30.09 2.52
C THR A 259 -18.05 -30.85 3.23
N GLU A 260 -19.14 -30.14 3.54
CA GLU A 260 -20.34 -30.74 4.11
C GLU A 260 -21.38 -30.96 3.01
N ASP A 261 -21.97 -32.16 2.97
CA ASP A 261 -23.01 -32.54 2.00
C ASP A 261 -22.65 -32.31 0.51
N GLY A 262 -21.36 -32.39 0.17
CA GLY A 262 -20.86 -32.17 -1.19
C GLY A 262 -20.89 -30.71 -1.66
N LYS A 263 -21.20 -29.76 -0.75
CA LYS A 263 -21.01 -28.33 -0.97
C LYS A 263 -19.77 -27.86 -0.22
N GLU A 264 -18.89 -27.16 -0.94
CA GLU A 264 -17.75 -26.52 -0.33
C GLU A 264 -18.23 -25.29 0.45
N THR A 265 -18.00 -25.27 1.76
CA THR A 265 -18.34 -24.15 2.65
C THR A 265 -17.11 -23.70 3.42
N PHE A 266 -17.10 -22.44 3.83
CA PHE A 266 -16.05 -21.92 4.70
C PHE A 266 -16.54 -21.92 6.15
N LEU A 267 -15.70 -22.42 7.05
CA LEU A 267 -15.89 -22.37 8.48
C LEU A 267 -15.03 -21.25 9.09
N PRO A 268 -15.49 -20.62 10.19
CA PRO A 268 -14.66 -19.67 10.91
C PRO A 268 -13.39 -20.35 11.44
N PRO A 269 -12.25 -19.65 11.48
CA PRO A 269 -11.03 -20.21 12.04
C PRO A 269 -11.15 -20.37 13.56
N LYS A 270 -10.34 -21.28 14.13
CA LYS A 270 -10.23 -21.48 15.59
C LYS A 270 -9.95 -20.18 16.34
N ILE A 271 -9.04 -19.37 15.79
CA ILE A 271 -8.66 -18.07 16.32
C ILE A 271 -8.65 -17.04 15.19
N ARG A 272 -8.76 -15.76 15.52
CA ARG A 272 -8.71 -14.67 14.53
C ARG A 272 -7.88 -13.50 15.02
N LEU A 273 -7.33 -12.75 14.08
CA LEU A 273 -6.75 -11.44 14.36
C LEU A 273 -7.84 -10.38 14.28
N SER A 274 -7.81 -9.45 15.23
CA SER A 274 -8.61 -8.23 15.12
C SER A 274 -8.17 -7.42 13.89
N ALA A 275 -9.04 -6.59 13.33
CA ALA A 275 -8.73 -5.74 12.19
C ALA A 275 -7.51 -4.83 12.48
N GLU A 276 -7.42 -4.30 13.70
CA GLU A 276 -6.25 -3.50 14.14
C GLU A 276 -4.95 -4.31 14.13
N THR A 277 -4.98 -5.51 14.73
CA THR A 277 -3.80 -6.37 14.85
C THR A 277 -3.35 -6.85 13.47
N LEU A 278 -4.29 -7.14 12.58
CA LEU A 278 -4.00 -7.53 11.20
C LEU A 278 -3.30 -6.40 10.43
N VAL A 279 -3.81 -5.16 10.51
CA VAL A 279 -3.19 -4.00 9.84
C VAL A 279 -1.77 -3.76 10.36
N ILE A 280 -1.53 -3.91 11.66
CA ILE A 280 -0.19 -3.82 12.26
C ILE A 280 0.71 -4.94 11.73
N LEU A 281 0.21 -6.18 11.66
CA LEU A 281 0.95 -7.31 11.12
C LEU A 281 1.30 -7.10 9.64
N TYR A 282 0.39 -6.56 8.84
CA TYR A 282 0.65 -6.17 7.45
C TYR A 282 1.72 -5.08 7.35
N SER A 283 1.72 -4.08 8.24
CA SER A 283 2.80 -3.10 8.32
C SER A 283 4.14 -3.76 8.64
N VAL A 284 4.19 -4.71 9.57
CA VAL A 284 5.41 -5.46 9.92
C VAL A 284 5.91 -6.28 8.74
N ILE A 285 5.05 -7.12 8.14
CA ILE A 285 5.40 -7.98 7.01
C ILE A 285 5.86 -7.15 5.81
N GLY A 286 5.10 -6.12 5.44
CA GLY A 286 5.45 -5.22 4.34
C GLY A 286 6.75 -4.45 4.59
N SER A 287 7.02 -4.04 5.84
CA SER A 287 8.27 -3.37 6.19
C SER A 287 9.47 -4.33 6.08
N LEU A 288 9.35 -5.54 6.62
CA LEU A 288 10.39 -6.57 6.58
C LEU A 288 10.72 -7.01 5.15
N ALA A 289 9.72 -7.06 4.26
CA ALA A 289 9.91 -7.37 2.84
C ALA A 289 10.77 -6.34 2.08
N HIS A 290 10.88 -5.11 2.60
CA HIS A 290 11.62 -4.02 1.97
C HIS A 290 12.88 -3.59 2.76
N VAL A 291 13.30 -4.38 3.75
CA VAL A 291 14.48 -4.11 4.60
C VAL A 291 15.81 -4.13 3.82
N GLU A 292 16.00 -5.02 2.84
CA GLU A 292 17.27 -5.25 2.13
C GLU A 292 17.93 -3.98 1.61
N ARG A 293 17.11 -3.02 1.18
CA ARG A 293 17.55 -1.72 0.65
C ARG A 293 18.30 -0.86 1.66
N HIS A 294 18.11 -1.13 2.95
CA HIS A 294 18.69 -0.36 4.05
C HIS A 294 19.94 -1.00 4.66
N ILE A 295 20.07 -2.32 4.53
CA ILE A 295 21.21 -3.09 5.06
C ILE A 295 22.39 -3.06 4.10
N SER A 296 22.16 -2.90 2.80
CA SER A 296 23.18 -2.99 1.77
C SER A 296 24.17 -1.81 1.75
N SER A 297 25.24 -1.92 2.55
CA SER A 297 26.53 -1.26 2.30
C SER A 297 27.69 -2.24 2.09
N ARG A 298 27.40 -3.54 1.96
CA ARG A 298 28.37 -4.58 1.56
C ARG A 298 27.70 -5.62 0.67
N GLY A 299 27.58 -5.31 -0.62
CA GLY A 299 27.58 -6.40 -1.60
C GLY A 299 28.86 -7.23 -1.42
N LYS A 300 28.71 -8.56 -1.35
CA LYS A 300 29.76 -9.61 -1.46
C LYS A 300 30.44 -10.19 -0.22
N GLN A 301 30.11 -9.89 1.04
CA GLN A 301 30.88 -10.47 2.18
C GLN A 301 30.09 -11.01 3.39
N LEU A 302 28.83 -11.40 3.21
CA LEU A 302 28.14 -12.24 4.20
C LEU A 302 27.55 -13.53 3.62
N SER A 303 28.03 -13.98 2.45
CA SER A 303 28.05 -15.42 2.17
C SER A 303 29.21 -15.98 2.99
N THR A 304 28.85 -16.82 3.95
CA THR A 304 29.76 -17.60 4.78
C THR A 304 30.96 -18.14 3.99
N VAL A 305 32.10 -18.12 4.67
CA VAL A 305 33.25 -18.96 4.36
C VAL A 305 32.74 -20.37 4.04
N ALA A 306 32.99 -20.83 2.81
CA ALA A 306 32.52 -22.07 2.16
C ALA A 306 31.11 -22.03 1.52
N ALA A 307 31.00 -21.39 0.37
CA ALA A 307 30.02 -21.77 -0.66
C ALA A 307 30.80 -22.18 -1.91
N ASP A 308 30.71 -23.46 -2.27
CA ASP A 308 31.22 -24.01 -3.52
C ASP A 308 30.70 -23.22 -4.73
N ILE A 309 31.54 -23.10 -5.75
CA ILE A 309 31.37 -22.28 -6.96
C ILE A 309 30.17 -22.73 -7.85
N THR A 310 29.32 -23.64 -7.37
CA THR A 310 28.21 -24.22 -8.15
C THR A 310 26.83 -23.71 -7.76
N THR A 311 26.67 -22.97 -6.66
CA THR A 311 25.40 -22.32 -6.31
C THR A 311 25.52 -20.81 -6.48
N LEU A 312 25.21 -20.33 -7.68
CA LEU A 312 24.80 -18.94 -7.90
C LEU A 312 23.45 -18.74 -7.19
N ASP A 313 23.49 -18.55 -5.88
CA ASP A 313 22.29 -18.23 -5.11
C ASP A 313 21.88 -16.79 -5.50
N ASN A 314 20.76 -16.68 -6.22
CA ASN A 314 20.15 -15.40 -6.55
C ASN A 314 19.93 -14.65 -5.23
N GLY A 315 20.49 -13.45 -5.08
CA GLY A 315 20.53 -12.68 -3.84
C GLY A 315 19.18 -12.18 -3.31
N ILE A 316 18.19 -13.06 -3.20
CA ILE A 316 16.88 -12.86 -2.59
C ILE A 316 17.05 -13.24 -1.11
N THR A 317 16.85 -12.32 -0.17
CA THR A 317 16.89 -12.69 1.25
C THR A 317 15.72 -13.63 1.60
N PRO A 318 15.85 -14.43 2.67
CA PRO A 318 14.80 -15.32 3.17
C PRO A 318 13.41 -14.68 3.45
N ARG A 319 13.29 -13.35 3.37
CA ARG A 319 12.04 -12.61 3.63
C ARG A 319 11.31 -12.19 2.38
N ARG A 320 12.06 -11.84 1.32
CA ARG A 320 11.44 -11.63 0.01
C ARG A 320 10.86 -12.95 -0.48
N SER A 321 11.53 -14.08 -0.18
CA SER A 321 11.02 -15.42 -0.48
C SER A 321 9.68 -15.75 0.19
N LEU A 322 9.32 -15.18 1.35
CA LEU A 322 7.99 -15.40 1.94
C LEU A 322 6.87 -14.94 1.00
N ILE A 323 7.02 -13.72 0.52
CA ILE A 323 6.01 -13.03 -0.26
C ILE A 323 6.07 -13.52 -1.69
N THR A 324 7.27 -13.78 -2.24
CA THR A 324 7.45 -14.16 -3.64
C THR A 324 7.30 -15.65 -3.93
N ASN A 325 7.51 -16.55 -2.93
CA ASN A 325 7.55 -17.99 -3.18
C ASN A 325 6.33 -18.74 -2.63
N LYS A 326 5.43 -18.08 -1.89
CA LYS A 326 4.17 -18.70 -1.47
C LYS A 326 3.26 -18.94 -2.68
N GLU A 327 2.80 -20.16 -2.88
CA GLU A 327 1.88 -20.47 -3.97
C GLU A 327 0.43 -20.18 -3.57
N TYR A 328 -0.26 -19.36 -4.37
CA TYR A 328 -1.67 -19.01 -4.17
C TYR A 328 -2.57 -19.80 -5.11
N THR A 329 -3.39 -20.68 -4.53
CA THR A 329 -4.61 -21.20 -5.19
C THR A 329 -5.77 -20.22 -5.02
N ARG A 330 -6.87 -20.37 -5.78
CA ARG A 330 -8.05 -19.51 -5.62
C ARG A 330 -8.59 -19.55 -4.19
N ASP A 331 -8.71 -20.75 -3.62
CA ASP A 331 -9.16 -20.94 -2.25
C ASP A 331 -8.25 -20.24 -1.24
N LEU A 332 -6.94 -20.41 -1.39
CA LEU A 332 -5.98 -19.77 -0.47
C LEU A 332 -6.03 -18.25 -0.59
N PHE A 333 -6.17 -17.72 -1.81
CA PHE A 333 -6.34 -16.30 -2.06
C PHE A 333 -7.60 -15.77 -1.37
N GLN A 334 -8.75 -16.44 -1.53
CA GLN A 334 -9.99 -16.00 -0.89
C GLN A 334 -9.90 -16.07 0.65
N ARG A 335 -9.33 -17.15 1.18
CA ARG A 335 -9.18 -17.35 2.63
C ARG A 335 -8.25 -16.34 3.29
N GLU A 336 -7.10 -16.04 2.68
CA GLU A 336 -6.08 -15.21 3.32
C GLU A 336 -6.08 -13.73 2.90
N ILE A 337 -6.56 -13.43 1.69
CA ILE A 337 -6.57 -12.08 1.11
C ILE A 337 -8.02 -11.58 1.07
N GLY A 338 -8.92 -12.30 0.40
CA GLY A 338 -10.32 -11.89 0.20
C GLY A 338 -11.05 -11.62 1.52
N SER A 339 -11.14 -12.62 2.40
CA SER A 339 -11.86 -12.55 3.69
C SER A 339 -11.40 -11.44 4.64
N ARG A 340 -10.18 -10.93 4.43
CA ARG A 340 -9.53 -9.95 5.31
C ARG A 340 -9.49 -8.55 4.71
N ILE A 341 -9.16 -8.44 3.44
CA ILE A 341 -8.98 -7.15 2.77
C ILE A 341 -10.32 -6.59 2.30
N ILE A 342 -11.25 -7.44 1.83
CA ILE A 342 -12.56 -6.98 1.31
C ILE A 342 -13.34 -6.19 2.37
N PRO A 343 -13.49 -6.65 3.63
CA PRO A 343 -14.22 -5.87 4.64
C PRO A 343 -13.59 -4.51 4.93
N ILE A 344 -12.25 -4.42 4.96
CA ILE A 344 -11.55 -3.15 5.18
C ILE A 344 -11.74 -2.23 3.97
N LEU A 345 -11.63 -2.74 2.74
CA LEU A 345 -11.88 -1.96 1.53
C LEU A 345 -13.34 -1.48 1.43
N ALA A 346 -14.31 -2.30 1.84
CA ALA A 346 -15.72 -1.94 1.91
C ALA A 346 -15.96 -0.81 2.92
N MET A 347 -15.30 -0.87 4.08
CA MET A 347 -15.29 0.21 5.06
C MET A 347 -14.74 1.52 4.46
N GLU A 348 -13.57 1.47 3.82
CA GLU A 348 -12.94 2.66 3.23
C GLU A 348 -13.74 3.22 2.05
N PHE A 349 -14.35 2.35 1.24
CA PHE A 349 -15.28 2.73 0.19
C PHE A 349 -16.48 3.48 0.77
N ASN A 350 -17.13 2.92 1.80
CA ASN A 350 -18.29 3.55 2.43
C ASN A 350 -17.94 4.90 3.05
N TYR A 351 -16.77 5.00 3.69
CA TYR A 351 -16.28 6.24 4.27
C TYR A 351 -15.95 7.28 3.20
N GLY A 352 -15.21 6.89 2.15
CA GLY A 352 -14.81 7.73 1.03
C GLY A 352 -15.99 8.22 0.19
N TYR A 353 -16.93 7.34 -0.14
CA TYR A 353 -18.13 7.69 -0.91
C TYR A 353 -19.02 8.67 -0.12
N SER A 354 -19.21 8.43 1.18
CA SER A 354 -19.98 9.32 2.07
C SER A 354 -19.24 10.64 2.40
N TYR A 355 -18.00 10.79 1.96
CA TYR A 355 -17.21 11.99 2.22
C TYR A 355 -17.83 13.24 1.58
N ARG A 356 -18.24 13.17 0.32
CA ARG A 356 -18.97 14.25 -0.35
C ARG A 356 -19.99 13.67 -1.31
N PRO A 357 -21.04 14.43 -1.66
CA PRO A 357 -22.00 13.98 -2.66
C PRO A 357 -21.31 13.59 -3.96
N ASP A 358 -21.75 12.49 -4.53
CA ASP A 358 -21.42 12.09 -5.89
C ASP A 358 -22.09 13.08 -6.86
N LEU A 359 -21.27 13.84 -7.60
CA LEU A 359 -21.77 14.85 -8.52
C LEU A 359 -22.46 14.23 -9.75
N LEU A 360 -22.13 13.00 -10.13
CA LEU A 360 -22.78 12.30 -11.23
C LEU A 360 -24.21 11.92 -10.83
N LEU A 361 -24.42 11.42 -9.61
CA LEU A 361 -25.77 11.23 -9.05
C LEU A 361 -26.56 12.54 -8.96
N GLN A 362 -25.91 13.66 -8.65
CA GLN A 362 -26.58 14.97 -8.63
C GLN A 362 -26.95 15.47 -10.02
N GLN A 363 -26.19 15.10 -11.05
CA GLN A 363 -26.41 15.50 -12.43
C GLN A 363 -27.43 14.63 -13.16
N LEU A 364 -27.64 13.39 -12.72
CA LEU A 364 -28.33 12.37 -13.51
C LEU A 364 -29.74 12.73 -14.00
N PRO A 365 -30.75 13.04 -13.16
CA PRO A 365 -31.46 14.33 -13.27
C PRO A 365 -32.38 14.69 -12.07
N SER A 366 -32.63 15.99 -11.89
CA SER A 366 -33.94 16.48 -11.44
C SER A 366 -34.90 16.42 -12.64
N THR A 367 -36.03 15.72 -12.51
CA THR A 367 -37.02 15.58 -13.60
C THR A 367 -37.47 16.95 -14.09
N SER A 368 -37.17 17.31 -15.34
CA SER A 368 -37.85 18.43 -15.99
C SER A 368 -39.33 18.07 -16.19
N PHE A 369 -40.21 19.06 -16.07
CA PHE A 369 -41.67 18.89 -16.25
C PHE A 369 -42.03 18.19 -17.58
N PHE A 370 -41.22 18.40 -18.63
CA PHE A 370 -41.39 17.74 -19.92
C PHE A 370 -41.03 16.24 -19.89
N GLY A 371 -39.98 15.82 -19.17
CA GLY A 371 -39.65 14.40 -19.01
C GLY A 371 -40.70 13.62 -18.21
N TRP A 372 -41.39 14.28 -17.28
CA TRP A 372 -42.54 13.70 -16.58
C TRP A 372 -43.77 13.52 -17.50
N LEU A 373 -44.04 14.51 -18.36
CA LEU A 373 -45.18 14.51 -19.29
C LEU A 373 -45.05 13.48 -20.44
N THR A 374 -43.83 13.22 -20.91
CA THR A 374 -43.58 12.30 -22.03
C THR A 374 -43.33 10.85 -21.59
N GLY A 375 -43.29 10.57 -20.29
CA GLY A 375 -42.90 9.26 -19.76
C GLY A 375 -41.41 8.96 -19.89
N ASN A 376 -40.60 9.86 -20.44
CA ASN A 376 -39.14 9.78 -20.42
C ASN A 376 -38.62 10.21 -19.04
N THR A 377 -38.75 9.32 -18.06
CA THR A 377 -38.12 9.48 -16.76
C THR A 377 -36.61 9.23 -16.87
N PHE A 378 -35.85 10.22 -17.34
CA PHE A 378 -34.38 10.19 -17.36
C PHE A 378 -33.74 9.85 -15.99
N GLY A 379 -34.48 9.95 -14.88
CA GLY A 379 -33.96 9.67 -13.53
C GLY A 379 -34.24 8.29 -12.93
N LYS A 380 -35.00 7.41 -13.59
CA LYS A 380 -35.20 6.02 -13.14
C LYS A 380 -34.51 4.98 -14.03
N SER A 381 -33.96 5.40 -15.17
CA SER A 381 -33.44 4.51 -16.21
C SER A 381 -31.92 4.56 -16.40
N SER A 382 -31.17 5.37 -15.65
CA SER A 382 -29.70 5.29 -15.73
C SER A 382 -29.20 4.10 -14.90
N MET A 383 -28.48 3.18 -15.56
CA MET A 383 -27.88 2.01 -14.90
C MET A 383 -27.02 2.43 -13.69
N TYR A 384 -26.31 3.56 -13.81
CA TYR A 384 -25.54 4.14 -12.70
C TYR A 384 -26.36 4.40 -11.43
N GLY A 385 -27.60 4.86 -11.54
CA GLY A 385 -28.49 5.09 -10.39
C GLY A 385 -29.09 3.79 -9.81
N GLN A 386 -29.17 2.73 -10.61
CA GLN A 386 -29.72 1.43 -10.20
C GLN A 386 -28.74 0.61 -9.36
N TYR A 387 -27.44 0.71 -9.66
CA TYR A 387 -26.37 0.08 -8.88
C TYR A 387 -26.05 0.89 -7.63
N ASP A 388 -26.74 0.62 -6.52
CA ASP A 388 -26.43 1.18 -5.20
C ASP A 388 -25.44 0.29 -4.44
N THR A 389 -24.16 0.36 -4.80
CA THR A 389 -23.09 -0.49 -4.25
C THR A 389 -22.99 -0.40 -2.73
N GLN A 390 -23.15 0.81 -2.16
CA GLN A 390 -23.12 1.00 -0.71
C GLN A 390 -24.20 0.20 0.00
N ARG A 391 -25.41 0.16 -0.57
CA ARG A 391 -26.55 -0.54 0.02
C ARG A 391 -26.54 -2.03 -0.29
N LEU A 392 -26.13 -2.42 -1.49
CA LEU A 392 -26.32 -3.78 -2.03
C LEU A 392 -25.11 -4.69 -1.85
N VAL A 393 -23.91 -4.12 -1.76
CA VAL A 393 -22.64 -4.88 -1.80
C VAL A 393 -21.83 -4.62 -0.54
N THR A 394 -21.63 -3.36 -0.16
CA THR A 394 -20.71 -2.99 0.93
C THR A 394 -21.43 -2.59 2.23
N ASN A 395 -22.74 -2.89 2.35
CA ASN A 395 -23.52 -2.47 3.51
C ASN A 395 -23.19 -3.31 4.75
N PHE A 396 -22.86 -2.64 5.85
CA PHE A 396 -22.65 -3.32 7.13
C PHE A 396 -23.93 -3.46 7.95
N GLU A 397 -25.00 -2.72 7.70
CA GLU A 397 -26.18 -2.66 8.60
C GLU A 397 -27.32 -3.61 8.22
N THR A 398 -27.27 -4.22 7.05
CA THR A 398 -28.35 -5.05 6.53
C THR A 398 -27.99 -6.53 6.55
N PRO A 399 -28.96 -7.45 6.35
CA PRO A 399 -28.70 -8.88 6.18
C PRO A 399 -27.69 -9.19 5.08
N GLU A 400 -27.56 -8.29 4.10
CA GLU A 400 -26.54 -8.38 3.06
C GLU A 400 -25.10 -8.30 3.60
N CYS A 401 -24.88 -7.88 4.85
CA CYS A 401 -23.59 -7.96 5.55
C CYS A 401 -23.00 -9.39 5.55
N ALA A 402 -23.84 -10.42 5.41
CA ALA A 402 -23.40 -11.79 5.19
C ALA A 402 -22.44 -11.92 3.99
N SER A 403 -22.58 -11.13 2.93
CA SER A 403 -21.68 -11.20 1.76
C SER A 403 -20.26 -10.74 2.08
N LEU A 404 -20.08 -9.87 3.07
CA LEU A 404 -18.77 -9.39 3.52
C LEU A 404 -18.05 -10.44 4.37
N SER A 405 -18.79 -11.40 4.93
CA SER A 405 -18.22 -12.55 5.61
C SER A 405 -18.00 -13.69 4.62
N ILE A 406 -16.81 -14.29 4.61
CA ILE A 406 -16.52 -15.45 3.76
C ILE A 406 -17.40 -16.67 4.10
N TYR A 407 -17.97 -16.71 5.30
CA TYR A 407 -18.86 -17.78 5.76
C TYR A 407 -20.34 -17.38 5.77
N GLY A 408 -20.69 -16.17 5.32
CA GLY A 408 -22.09 -15.77 5.17
C GLY A 408 -22.82 -15.43 6.48
N ASP A 409 -22.09 -15.08 7.55
CA ASP A 409 -22.70 -14.76 8.86
C ASP A 409 -22.75 -13.25 9.11
N GLU A 410 -23.94 -12.75 9.44
CA GLU A 410 -24.20 -11.34 9.81
C GLU A 410 -23.54 -10.95 11.14
N ASN A 411 -23.30 -11.92 12.02
CA ASN A 411 -22.69 -11.72 13.31
C ASN A 411 -21.19 -12.03 13.32
N ASP A 412 -20.57 -12.23 12.14
CA ASP A 412 -19.13 -12.38 11.99
C ASP A 412 -18.43 -11.28 12.81
N PRO A 413 -17.76 -11.64 13.93
CA PRO A 413 -17.30 -10.59 14.81
C PRO A 413 -16.10 -9.81 14.25
N TYR A 414 -15.43 -10.27 13.19
CA TYR A 414 -14.48 -9.45 12.42
C TYR A 414 -15.23 -8.32 11.70
N ILE A 415 -16.36 -8.63 11.07
CA ILE A 415 -17.20 -7.64 10.39
C ILE A 415 -17.84 -6.67 11.39
N VAL A 416 -18.23 -7.15 12.58
CA VAL A 416 -18.70 -6.29 13.68
C VAL A 416 -17.63 -5.30 14.12
N GLU A 417 -16.38 -5.73 14.26
CA GLU A 417 -15.25 -4.84 14.56
C GLU A 417 -15.07 -3.79 13.46
N VAL A 418 -15.04 -4.21 12.19
CA VAL A 418 -14.91 -3.30 11.03
C VAL A 418 -16.04 -2.27 10.97
N ARG A 419 -17.28 -2.69 11.25
CA ARG A 419 -18.44 -1.80 11.37
C ARG A 419 -18.25 -0.77 12.48
N HIS A 420 -17.71 -1.17 13.62
CA HIS A 420 -17.48 -0.25 14.74
C HIS A 420 -16.43 0.82 14.40
N ILE A 421 -15.37 0.45 13.67
CA ILE A 421 -14.35 1.38 13.16
C ILE A 421 -15.00 2.39 12.22
N LEU A 422 -15.82 1.92 11.27
CA LEU A 422 -16.53 2.78 10.32
C LEU A 422 -17.40 3.83 11.03
N GLN A 423 -18.20 3.41 12.00
CA GLN A 423 -19.05 4.30 12.79
C GLN A 423 -18.22 5.36 13.52
N THR A 424 -17.10 4.95 14.10
CA THR A 424 -16.17 5.86 14.79
C THR A 424 -15.59 6.91 13.83
N LYS A 425 -15.21 6.52 12.61
CA LYS A 425 -14.76 7.47 11.58
C LYS A 425 -15.83 8.49 11.24
N PHE A 426 -17.09 8.07 11.10
CA PHE A 426 -18.21 8.98 10.88
C PHE A 426 -18.45 9.94 12.05
N ASP A 427 -18.41 9.45 13.28
CA ASP A 427 -18.63 10.28 14.47
C ASP A 427 -17.52 11.31 14.68
N ARG A 428 -16.25 10.92 14.48
CA ARG A 428 -15.11 11.85 14.52
C ARG A 428 -15.27 12.96 13.48
N ARG A 429 -15.70 12.61 12.27
CA ARG A 429 -15.96 13.58 11.21
C ARG A 429 -17.10 14.54 11.54
N ARG A 430 -18.22 14.02 12.07
CA ARG A 430 -19.35 14.86 12.53
C ARG A 430 -18.90 15.83 13.61
N TYR A 431 -18.10 15.38 14.58
CA TYR A 431 -17.55 16.23 15.63
C TYR A 431 -16.67 17.35 15.05
N GLN A 432 -15.74 17.01 14.15
CA GLN A 432 -14.86 17.99 13.49
C GLN A 432 -15.62 19.00 12.64
N SER A 433 -16.70 18.59 11.97
CA SER A 433 -17.53 19.51 11.17
C SER A 433 -18.23 20.60 12.00
N ASN A 434 -18.48 20.32 13.28
CA ASN A 434 -19.11 21.26 14.21
C ASN A 434 -18.11 22.29 14.80
N THR A 435 -16.82 21.94 14.82
CA THR A 435 -15.75 22.86 15.20
C THR A 435 -15.29 23.64 13.97
N LYS A 436 -15.72 24.91 13.84
CA LYS A 436 -15.56 25.83 12.68
C LYS A 436 -14.11 26.09 12.17
N GLU A 437 -13.10 25.35 12.60
CA GLU A 437 -11.68 25.67 12.37
C GLU A 437 -10.87 24.66 11.53
N PHE A 438 -11.45 23.60 10.97
CA PHE A 438 -10.68 22.71 10.08
C PHE A 438 -11.40 22.42 8.76
N ASP A 439 -10.64 22.54 7.66
CA ASP A 439 -10.94 21.88 6.39
C ASP A 439 -11.24 20.40 6.69
N ASP A 440 -12.47 19.93 6.42
CA ASP A 440 -12.91 18.54 6.53
C ASP A 440 -11.83 17.60 5.96
N ILE A 441 -11.17 16.79 6.80
CA ILE A 441 -10.02 15.95 6.43
C ILE A 441 -10.50 14.53 6.16
N LEU A 442 -10.27 14.05 4.94
CA LEU A 442 -10.46 12.63 4.60
C LEU A 442 -9.21 11.86 5.05
N GLU A 443 -9.38 10.91 5.98
CA GLU A 443 -8.30 10.08 6.53
C GLU A 443 -8.60 8.59 6.26
N MET A 444 -7.66 7.90 5.59
CA MET A 444 -7.74 6.45 5.30
C MET A 444 -6.42 5.75 5.68
N PRO A 445 -6.06 5.70 6.98
CA PRO A 445 -4.79 5.14 7.45
C PRO A 445 -4.58 3.66 7.10
N GLU A 446 -5.63 2.86 7.11
CA GLU A 446 -5.65 1.41 6.87
C GLU A 446 -5.22 1.03 5.44
N LEU A 447 -5.41 1.93 4.48
CA LEU A 447 -5.05 1.69 3.09
C LEU A 447 -3.54 1.63 2.85
N LEU A 448 -2.73 2.27 3.69
CA LEU A 448 -1.28 2.29 3.48
C LEU A 448 -0.66 0.90 3.73
N PRO A 449 -0.94 0.20 4.85
CA PRO A 449 -0.46 -1.17 5.04
C PRO A 449 -1.01 -2.16 4.00
N ILE A 450 -2.29 -2.02 3.61
CA ILE A 450 -2.89 -2.84 2.54
C ILE A 450 -2.15 -2.62 1.22
N SER A 451 -1.96 -1.36 0.82
CA SER A 451 -1.25 -1.02 -0.43
C SER A 451 0.21 -1.48 -0.40
N LEU A 452 0.85 -1.48 0.77
CA LEU A 452 2.21 -1.98 0.94
C LEU A 452 2.28 -3.49 0.73
N VAL A 453 1.36 -4.26 1.33
CA VAL A 453 1.30 -5.71 1.15
C VAL A 453 0.93 -6.09 -0.28
N LEU A 454 -0.04 -5.43 -0.92
CA LEU A 454 -0.37 -5.65 -2.33
C LEU A 454 0.82 -5.33 -3.24
N PHE A 455 1.55 -4.25 -2.96
CA PHE A 455 2.77 -3.92 -3.68
C PHE A 455 3.86 -4.99 -3.51
N SER A 456 4.05 -5.52 -2.30
CA SER A 456 5.01 -6.60 -2.07
C SER A 456 4.58 -7.90 -2.78
N LEU A 457 3.30 -8.27 -2.71
CA LEU A 457 2.75 -9.49 -3.31
C LEU A 457 2.67 -9.43 -4.84
N SER A 458 2.68 -8.25 -5.45
CA SER A 458 2.72 -8.10 -6.92
C SER A 458 4.00 -8.66 -7.57
N ASP A 459 5.03 -8.98 -6.79
CA ASP A 459 6.22 -9.72 -7.27
C ASP A 459 5.98 -11.25 -7.34
N ASN A 460 4.89 -11.76 -6.75
CA ASN A 460 4.55 -13.18 -6.73
C ASN A 460 3.65 -13.56 -7.93
N PRO A 461 4.08 -14.48 -8.81
CA PRO A 461 3.32 -14.80 -10.01
C PRO A 461 1.96 -15.44 -9.77
N THR A 462 1.87 -16.37 -8.82
CA THR A 462 0.61 -17.05 -8.50
C THR A 462 -0.39 -16.10 -7.83
N PHE A 463 0.10 -15.17 -6.99
CA PHE A 463 -0.75 -14.12 -6.44
C PHE A 463 -1.31 -13.22 -7.53
N VAL A 464 -0.48 -12.75 -8.47
CA VAL A 464 -0.90 -11.89 -9.58
C VAL A 464 -1.93 -12.62 -10.45
N GLU A 465 -1.72 -13.90 -10.75
CA GLU A 465 -2.68 -14.71 -11.48
C GLU A 465 -4.06 -14.75 -10.80
N GLN A 466 -4.10 -15.02 -9.48
CA GLN A 466 -5.35 -15.05 -8.73
C GLN A 466 -6.00 -13.67 -8.60
N LEU A 467 -5.22 -12.60 -8.36
CA LEU A 467 -5.71 -11.23 -8.33
C LEU A 467 -6.36 -10.81 -9.66
N LEU A 468 -5.80 -11.29 -10.78
CA LEU A 468 -6.28 -11.04 -12.14
C LEU A 468 -7.28 -12.09 -12.65
N THR A 469 -7.78 -12.96 -11.76
CA THR A 469 -8.87 -13.88 -12.07
C THR A 469 -10.16 -13.36 -11.42
N PRO A 470 -11.20 -13.00 -12.21
CA PRO A 470 -12.44 -12.47 -11.67
C PRO A 470 -13.18 -13.53 -10.85
N GLU A 471 -13.85 -13.12 -9.77
CA GLU A 471 -14.66 -14.05 -8.95
C GLU A 471 -15.88 -14.53 -9.73
N SER A 472 -16.51 -13.61 -10.47
CA SER A 472 -17.65 -13.88 -11.33
C SER A 472 -17.39 -13.26 -12.69
N PRO A 473 -17.06 -14.06 -13.72
CA PRO A 473 -16.79 -13.53 -15.05
C PRO A 473 -18.07 -12.97 -15.66
N ILE A 474 -18.02 -11.70 -16.04
CA ILE A 474 -19.14 -11.02 -16.68
C ILE A 474 -19.27 -11.56 -18.11
N THR A 475 -20.37 -12.28 -18.37
CA THR A 475 -20.65 -12.93 -19.67
C THR A 475 -21.89 -12.37 -20.37
N ARG A 476 -22.66 -11.52 -19.69
CA ARG A 476 -23.89 -10.91 -20.21
C ARG A 476 -23.69 -9.41 -20.42
N ALA A 477 -24.55 -8.82 -21.25
CA ALA A 477 -24.62 -7.37 -21.40
C ALA A 477 -25.07 -6.73 -20.08
N ILE A 478 -24.63 -5.50 -19.82
CA ILE A 478 -24.92 -4.80 -18.57
C ILE A 478 -26.42 -4.58 -18.34
N GLU A 479 -27.20 -4.46 -19.43
CA GLU A 479 -28.65 -4.30 -19.40
C GLU A 479 -29.39 -5.55 -18.92
N ASP A 480 -28.76 -6.73 -19.06
CA ASP A 480 -29.29 -8.02 -18.63
C ASP A 480 -28.83 -8.41 -17.21
N LEU A 481 -27.96 -7.61 -16.59
CA LEU A 481 -27.45 -7.85 -15.24
C LEU A 481 -28.36 -7.17 -14.22
N ASP A 482 -29.07 -7.97 -13.43
CA ASP A 482 -29.78 -7.47 -12.26
C ASP A 482 -28.75 -7.05 -11.18
N PRO A 483 -28.75 -5.79 -10.70
CA PRO A 483 -27.91 -5.36 -9.58
C PRO A 483 -28.07 -6.21 -8.31
N MET A 484 -29.21 -6.89 -8.14
CA MET A 484 -29.42 -7.84 -7.05
C MET A 484 -28.67 -9.17 -7.24
N GLU A 485 -28.34 -9.56 -8.46
CA GLU A 485 -27.60 -10.78 -8.79
C GLU A 485 -26.08 -10.54 -8.82
N ASP A 486 -25.62 -9.34 -9.19
CA ASP A 486 -24.19 -8.98 -9.24
C ASP A 486 -23.65 -8.51 -7.87
N ARG A 487 -23.61 -9.39 -6.88
CA ARG A 487 -23.12 -9.06 -5.51
C ARG A 487 -21.67 -9.44 -5.23
N ASP A 488 -21.03 -10.18 -6.12
CA ASP A 488 -19.69 -10.73 -5.88
C ASP A 488 -18.63 -9.64 -5.70
N MET A 489 -17.70 -9.83 -4.77
CA MET A 489 -16.70 -8.83 -4.44
C MET A 489 -15.31 -9.28 -4.87
N GLY A 490 -14.74 -8.56 -5.84
CA GLY A 490 -13.35 -8.73 -6.23
C GLY A 490 -12.43 -7.73 -5.54
N VAL A 491 -11.27 -8.21 -5.08
CA VAL A 491 -10.26 -7.38 -4.39
C VAL A 491 -9.75 -6.27 -5.32
N LEU A 492 -9.55 -6.57 -6.61
CA LEU A 492 -8.96 -5.67 -7.58
C LEU A 492 -9.86 -4.46 -7.87
N GLU A 493 -11.13 -4.71 -8.20
CA GLU A 493 -12.08 -3.66 -8.60
C GLU A 493 -12.42 -2.75 -7.43
N MET A 494 -12.64 -3.34 -6.25
CA MET A 494 -12.88 -2.57 -5.02
C MET A 494 -11.65 -1.74 -4.63
N TRP A 495 -10.45 -2.30 -4.74
CA TRP A 495 -9.20 -1.57 -4.48
C TRP A 495 -9.02 -0.41 -5.47
N LEU A 496 -9.17 -0.64 -6.78
CA LEU A 496 -9.09 0.40 -7.82
C LEU A 496 -10.14 1.50 -7.63
N CYS A 497 -11.36 1.12 -7.23
CA CYS A 497 -12.43 2.05 -6.87
C CYS A 497 -12.03 2.92 -5.67
N VAL A 498 -11.57 2.33 -4.55
CA VAL A 498 -11.17 3.06 -3.34
C VAL A 498 -9.99 3.99 -3.60
N VAL A 499 -8.95 3.54 -4.33
CA VAL A 499 -7.79 4.39 -4.63
C VAL A 499 -8.13 5.58 -5.52
N SER A 500 -9.22 5.54 -6.30
CA SER A 500 -9.68 6.71 -7.06
C SER A 500 -9.97 7.92 -6.16
N TYR A 501 -10.50 7.70 -4.95
CA TYR A 501 -10.69 8.74 -3.92
C TYR A 501 -9.34 9.27 -3.43
N VAL A 502 -8.39 8.37 -3.18
CA VAL A 502 -7.02 8.75 -2.75
C VAL A 502 -6.34 9.60 -3.81
N LEU A 503 -6.45 9.23 -5.09
CA LEU A 503 -5.85 9.96 -6.21
C LEU A 503 -6.46 11.36 -6.38
N GLN A 504 -7.78 11.50 -6.25
CA GLN A 504 -8.44 12.81 -6.31
C GLN A 504 -8.02 13.74 -5.16
N TYR A 505 -7.78 13.20 -3.97
CA TYR A 505 -7.40 13.97 -2.77
C TYR A 505 -5.90 13.96 -2.46
N HIS A 506 -5.08 13.43 -3.35
CA HIS A 506 -3.64 13.23 -3.20
C HIS A 506 -2.89 14.44 -2.63
N TYR A 507 -3.21 15.65 -3.11
CA TYR A 507 -2.56 16.88 -2.67
C TYR A 507 -2.77 17.22 -1.17
N ARG A 508 -3.77 16.64 -0.51
CA ARG A 508 -4.18 17.01 0.86
C ARG A 508 -3.26 16.52 1.95
N SER A 509 -2.66 15.34 1.78
CA SER A 509 -1.85 14.74 2.83
C SER A 509 -0.68 13.96 2.25
N ARG A 510 0.44 13.96 3.00
CA ARG A 510 1.58 13.12 2.65
C ARG A 510 1.21 11.63 2.65
N HIS A 511 0.30 11.22 3.52
CA HIS A 511 -0.21 9.85 3.57
C HIS A 511 -0.82 9.41 2.24
N PHE A 512 -1.70 10.23 1.64
CA PHE A 512 -2.26 9.95 0.31
C PHE A 512 -1.21 9.98 -0.79
N GLN A 513 -0.17 10.80 -0.67
CA GLN A 513 0.95 10.78 -1.61
C GLN A 513 1.70 9.46 -1.60
N LEU A 514 1.88 8.85 -0.42
CA LEU A 514 2.54 7.56 -0.26
C LEU A 514 1.65 6.40 -0.74
N ILE A 515 0.35 6.41 -0.42
CA ILE A 515 -0.60 5.42 -0.95
C ILE A 515 -0.65 5.51 -2.48
N THR A 516 -0.72 6.71 -3.04
CA THR A 516 -0.71 6.92 -4.50
C THR A 516 0.55 6.33 -5.11
N LYS A 517 1.72 6.54 -4.49
CA LYS A 517 2.99 5.99 -5.00
C LYS A 517 2.95 4.46 -5.04
N LEU A 518 2.55 3.80 -3.95
CA LEU A 518 2.41 2.33 -3.92
C LEU A 518 1.39 1.82 -4.94
N THR A 519 0.26 2.51 -5.08
CA THR A 519 -0.80 2.19 -6.03
C THR A 519 -0.26 2.23 -7.46
N LEU A 520 0.38 3.34 -7.84
CA LEU A 520 0.95 3.52 -9.18
C LEU A 520 1.99 2.47 -9.50
N TYR A 521 2.88 2.13 -8.55
CA TYR A 521 3.89 1.09 -8.74
C TYR A 521 3.27 -0.31 -8.88
N THR A 522 2.22 -0.60 -8.10
CA THR A 522 1.49 -1.87 -8.19
C THR A 522 0.78 -2.00 -9.53
N VAL A 523 0.04 -0.97 -9.96
CA VAL A 523 -0.62 -0.93 -11.27
C VAL A 523 0.39 -1.03 -12.41
N ALA A 524 1.56 -0.36 -12.30
CA ALA A 524 2.60 -0.46 -13.31
C ALA A 524 3.15 -1.89 -13.47
N LYS A 525 3.28 -2.65 -12.37
CA LYS A 525 3.62 -4.08 -12.44
C LYS A 525 2.52 -4.91 -13.10
N LEU A 526 1.25 -4.63 -12.82
CA LEU A 526 0.11 -5.30 -13.46
C LEU A 526 -0.03 -4.97 -14.94
N CYS A 527 0.35 -3.76 -15.36
CA CYS A 527 0.37 -3.31 -16.76
C CYS A 527 1.67 -3.68 -17.50
N SER A 528 2.60 -4.38 -16.85
CA SER A 528 3.87 -4.74 -17.44
C SER A 528 3.71 -5.84 -18.50
N SER A 529 4.21 -5.59 -19.70
CA SER A 529 4.31 -6.62 -20.75
C SER A 529 5.46 -7.61 -20.52
N ARG A 530 6.26 -7.43 -19.46
CA ARG A 530 7.34 -8.35 -19.09
C ARG A 530 6.73 -9.62 -18.46
N PRO A 531 7.06 -10.81 -18.97
CA PRO A 531 6.57 -12.05 -18.36
C PRO A 531 7.18 -12.23 -16.97
N LEU A 532 6.36 -12.69 -16.04
CA LEU A 532 6.79 -13.18 -14.74
C LEU A 532 7.51 -14.53 -14.88
N PRO A 533 8.26 -15.00 -13.85
CA PRO A 533 8.95 -16.29 -13.90
C PRO A 533 8.08 -17.50 -14.30
N SER A 534 6.77 -17.44 -14.05
CA SER A 534 5.79 -18.47 -14.46
C SER A 534 5.44 -18.45 -15.96
N GLY A 535 5.91 -17.45 -16.72
CA GLY A 535 5.55 -17.22 -18.12
C GLY A 535 4.29 -16.37 -18.31
N ILE A 536 3.56 -16.07 -17.23
CA ILE A 536 2.38 -15.19 -17.24
C ILE A 536 2.79 -13.77 -17.64
N VAL A 537 2.04 -13.16 -18.56
CA VAL A 537 2.20 -11.74 -18.93
C VAL A 537 1.07 -10.94 -18.27
N PRO A 538 1.34 -10.22 -17.16
CA PRO A 538 0.29 -9.54 -16.38
C PRO A 538 -0.58 -8.61 -17.22
N ALA A 539 0.01 -7.83 -18.12
CA ALA A 539 -0.71 -6.90 -18.97
C ALA A 539 -1.81 -7.56 -19.83
N THR A 540 -1.60 -8.81 -20.28
CA THR A 540 -2.60 -9.53 -21.08
C THR A 540 -3.80 -9.96 -20.24
N MET A 541 -3.56 -10.52 -19.04
CA MET A 541 -4.62 -10.90 -18.12
C MET A 541 -5.38 -9.68 -17.61
N PHE A 542 -4.66 -8.60 -17.31
CA PHE A 542 -5.26 -7.34 -16.90
C PHE A 542 -6.12 -6.72 -18.00
N GLY A 543 -5.70 -6.81 -19.27
CA GLY A 543 -6.50 -6.40 -20.43
C GLY A 543 -7.78 -7.23 -20.60
N ALA A 544 -7.71 -8.54 -20.36
CA ALA A 544 -8.87 -9.43 -20.46
C ALA A 544 -9.87 -9.27 -19.30
N TYR A 545 -9.43 -8.73 -18.16
CA TYR A 545 -10.27 -8.52 -16.98
C TYR A 545 -11.36 -7.48 -17.24
N ARG A 546 -12.61 -7.80 -16.91
CA ARG A 546 -13.79 -6.94 -17.13
C ARG A 546 -14.35 -6.40 -15.82
N ILE A 547 -14.60 -5.09 -15.76
CA ILE A 547 -15.07 -4.37 -14.57
C ILE A 547 -16.41 -3.69 -14.90
N ASN A 548 -17.44 -3.99 -14.10
CA ASN A 548 -18.71 -3.26 -14.12
C ASN A 548 -18.52 -1.88 -13.45
N GLU A 549 -18.51 -0.80 -14.25
CA GLU A 549 -18.26 0.56 -13.75
C GLU A 549 -19.45 1.18 -13.01
N PHE A 550 -20.66 0.66 -13.24
CA PHE A 550 -21.84 1.10 -12.51
C PHE A 550 -21.86 0.54 -11.08
N LYS A 551 -21.33 -0.67 -10.89
CA LYS A 551 -21.10 -1.26 -9.56
C LYS A 551 -19.86 -0.64 -8.89
N TRP A 552 -18.73 -0.60 -9.58
CA TRP A 552 -17.49 -0.06 -9.03
C TRP A 552 -17.33 1.39 -9.48
N LYS A 553 -17.96 2.30 -8.73
CA LYS A 553 -18.02 3.73 -9.07
C LYS A 553 -16.75 4.45 -8.68
N LEU A 554 -16.14 5.19 -9.62
CA LEU A 554 -15.01 6.06 -9.34
C LEU A 554 -15.42 7.28 -8.51
N CYS A 555 -14.43 7.98 -7.95
CA CYS A 555 -14.67 9.21 -7.22
C CYS A 555 -15.16 10.33 -8.15
N HIS A 556 -16.40 10.77 -7.95
CA HIS A 556 -17.02 11.88 -8.71
C HIS A 556 -17.35 13.08 -7.83
N GLN A 557 -16.58 13.31 -6.77
CA GLN A 557 -16.87 14.35 -5.76
C GLN A 557 -16.42 15.77 -6.18
N ARG A 558 -15.79 15.90 -7.35
CA ARG A 558 -15.29 17.16 -7.90
C ARG A 558 -15.44 17.22 -9.42
N SER A 559 -15.58 18.44 -9.94
CA SER A 559 -15.60 18.72 -11.38
C SER A 559 -14.19 19.13 -11.86
N PRO A 560 -13.73 18.70 -13.04
CA PRO A 560 -14.47 17.95 -14.06
C PRO A 560 -14.54 16.44 -13.79
N ILE A 561 -15.74 15.88 -13.88
CA ILE A 561 -16.06 14.47 -13.63
C ILE A 561 -15.50 13.60 -14.76
N VAL A 562 -14.92 12.45 -14.44
CA VAL A 562 -14.57 11.42 -15.44
C VAL A 562 -15.88 10.78 -15.89
N PRO A 563 -16.24 10.83 -17.18
CA PRO A 563 -17.52 10.29 -17.63
C PRO A 563 -17.59 8.78 -17.40
N ILE A 564 -18.82 8.30 -17.25
CA ILE A 564 -19.15 6.87 -17.33
C ILE A 564 -19.69 6.58 -18.73
N ASP A 565 -19.58 5.34 -19.21
CA ASP A 565 -20.30 4.95 -20.43
C ASP A 565 -21.78 4.77 -20.07
N GLU A 566 -22.60 5.82 -20.23
CA GLU A 566 -24.04 5.80 -19.86
C GLU A 566 -24.90 4.80 -20.68
N GLY A 567 -24.33 4.11 -21.69
CA GLY A 567 -25.00 3.21 -22.64
C GLY A 567 -24.72 1.71 -22.48
N SER A 568 -24.92 0.93 -23.55
CA SER A 568 -24.99 -0.55 -23.60
C SER A 568 -23.76 -1.33 -23.14
N PHE A 569 -22.68 -0.66 -22.76
CA PHE A 569 -21.40 -1.32 -22.50
C PHE A 569 -21.09 -1.45 -21.02
N GLY A 570 -21.06 -0.40 -20.19
CA GLY A 570 -20.96 -0.40 -18.70
C GLY A 570 -19.88 -1.31 -18.05
N ILE A 571 -19.12 -2.01 -18.87
CA ILE A 571 -18.24 -3.14 -18.57
C ILE A 571 -16.96 -2.83 -19.33
N LYS A 572 -15.97 -2.34 -18.59
CA LYS A 572 -14.70 -1.89 -19.16
C LYS A 572 -13.61 -2.94 -18.95
N SER A 573 -12.66 -3.01 -19.87
CA SER A 573 -11.38 -3.67 -19.57
C SER A 573 -10.73 -2.96 -18.37
N ALA A 574 -10.05 -3.70 -17.50
CA ALA A 574 -9.33 -3.09 -16.37
C ALA A 574 -8.24 -2.11 -16.84
N LEU A 575 -7.72 -2.25 -18.07
CA LEU A 575 -6.86 -1.25 -18.70
C LEU A 575 -7.56 0.10 -18.89
N PHE A 576 -8.78 0.10 -19.45
CA PHE A 576 -9.56 1.33 -19.64
C PHE A 576 -9.99 1.94 -18.31
N TYR A 577 -10.47 1.12 -17.38
CA TYR A 577 -10.84 1.57 -16.03
C TYR A 577 -9.63 2.18 -15.29
N THR A 578 -8.43 1.65 -15.51
CA THR A 578 -7.18 2.22 -14.96
C THR A 578 -6.89 3.61 -15.55
N LEU A 579 -7.13 3.84 -16.85
CA LEU A 579 -6.98 5.17 -17.43
C LEU A 579 -7.92 6.19 -16.77
N ASP A 580 -9.17 5.78 -16.49
CA ASP A 580 -10.14 6.61 -15.76
C ASP A 580 -9.70 6.91 -14.33
N VAL A 581 -9.14 5.91 -13.62
CA VAL A 581 -8.51 6.11 -12.29
C VAL A 581 -7.36 7.12 -12.37
N LEU A 582 -6.48 7.03 -13.37
CA LEU A 582 -5.33 7.93 -13.52
C LEU A 582 -5.75 9.36 -13.91
N GLN A 583 -6.86 9.53 -14.63
CA GLN A 583 -7.41 10.85 -14.92
C GLN A 583 -7.75 11.63 -13.62
N ASN A 584 -8.19 10.95 -12.55
CA ASN A 584 -8.42 11.61 -11.26
C ASN A 584 -7.13 12.23 -10.67
N LEU A 585 -5.97 11.57 -10.83
CA LEU A 585 -4.70 12.14 -10.41
C LEU A 585 -4.35 13.38 -11.24
N LEU A 586 -4.45 13.28 -12.56
CA LEU A 586 -4.07 14.37 -13.48
C LEU A 586 -4.97 15.60 -13.33
N ARG A 587 -6.29 15.43 -13.20
CA ARG A 587 -7.25 16.55 -13.19
C ARG A 587 -7.19 17.39 -11.91
N PHE A 588 -7.01 16.76 -10.74
CA PHE A 588 -7.24 17.43 -9.44
C PHE A 588 -5.99 17.87 -8.69
N ASN A 589 -4.80 17.51 -9.19
CA ASN A 589 -3.54 17.74 -8.47
C ASN A 589 -2.58 18.73 -9.17
N LEU A 590 -3.08 19.48 -10.16
CA LEU A 590 -2.34 20.52 -10.89
C LEU A 590 -2.15 21.77 -10.02
N THR A 591 -1.11 21.75 -9.18
CA THR A 591 -0.73 22.87 -8.30
C THR A 591 0.77 23.08 -8.37
N ASN A 592 1.25 24.28 -7.99
CA ASN A 592 2.70 24.58 -7.99
C ASN A 592 3.53 23.72 -7.01
N LYS A 593 2.89 22.84 -6.22
CA LYS A 593 3.54 21.90 -5.28
C LYS A 593 3.28 20.44 -5.68
N LEU A 594 3.04 20.18 -6.97
CA LEU A 594 2.75 18.84 -7.45
C LEU A 594 3.87 17.84 -7.08
N LYS A 595 3.48 16.59 -6.84
CA LYS A 595 4.43 15.49 -6.66
C LYS A 595 4.80 14.90 -8.00
N LEU A 596 5.81 15.50 -8.64
CA LEU A 596 6.29 15.13 -9.98
C LEU A 596 6.54 13.62 -10.14
N ASP A 597 7.19 12.98 -9.18
CA ASP A 597 7.47 11.54 -9.25
C ASP A 597 6.20 10.69 -9.46
N ASN A 598 5.09 11.06 -8.81
CA ASN A 598 3.83 10.34 -8.95
C ASN A 598 3.17 10.63 -10.30
N PHE A 599 3.27 11.87 -10.80
CA PHE A 599 2.83 12.20 -12.16
C PHE A 599 3.62 11.44 -13.21
N GLN A 600 4.93 11.37 -13.08
CA GLN A 600 5.81 10.65 -13.99
C GLN A 600 5.44 9.17 -14.05
N VAL A 601 5.30 8.51 -12.90
CA VAL A 601 4.90 7.09 -12.86
C VAL A 601 3.50 6.91 -13.45
N ALA A 602 2.55 7.80 -13.15
CA ALA A 602 1.21 7.74 -13.73
C ALA A 602 1.23 7.83 -15.26
N VAL A 603 1.97 8.77 -15.85
CA VAL A 603 2.09 8.89 -17.31
C VAL A 603 2.81 7.68 -17.92
N ASN A 604 3.81 7.13 -17.23
CA ASN A 604 4.45 5.87 -17.63
C ASN A 604 3.48 4.68 -17.63
N VAL A 605 2.56 4.60 -16.65
CA VAL A 605 1.48 3.59 -16.63
C VAL A 605 0.54 3.82 -17.80
N MET A 606 0.13 5.06 -18.08
CA MET A 606 -0.71 5.37 -19.26
C MET A 606 -0.02 4.93 -20.55
N TYR A 607 1.28 5.17 -20.68
CA TYR A 607 2.06 4.72 -21.83
C TYR A 607 2.07 3.18 -21.97
N GLN A 608 2.25 2.45 -20.86
CA GLN A 608 2.19 0.98 -20.87
C GLN A 608 0.81 0.47 -21.26
N VAL A 609 -0.25 1.06 -20.69
CA VAL A 609 -1.64 0.73 -21.03
C VAL A 609 -1.89 0.97 -22.52
N VAL A 610 -1.52 2.13 -23.06
CA VAL A 610 -1.68 2.44 -24.49
C VAL A 610 -0.84 1.50 -25.36
N THR A 611 0.35 1.11 -24.92
CA THR A 611 1.20 0.14 -25.63
C THR A 611 0.56 -1.25 -25.69
N GLU A 612 -0.02 -1.72 -24.58
CA GLU A 612 -0.75 -2.98 -24.53
C GLU A 612 -2.01 -2.92 -25.39
N ILE A 613 -2.77 -1.82 -25.29
CA ILE A 613 -3.95 -1.57 -26.13
C ILE A 613 -3.58 -1.62 -27.62
N LYS A 614 -2.41 -1.13 -28.04
CA LYS A 614 -1.98 -1.28 -29.45
C LYS A 614 -1.74 -2.73 -29.83
N ARG A 615 -1.12 -3.49 -28.94
CA ARG A 615 -0.71 -4.89 -29.16
C ARG A 615 -1.92 -5.82 -29.25
N ASP A 616 -2.87 -5.70 -28.34
CA ASP A 616 -4.02 -6.60 -28.25
C ASP A 616 -5.16 -6.13 -29.16
N THR A 617 -5.27 -6.73 -30.35
CA THR A 617 -6.30 -6.38 -31.35
C THR A 617 -7.72 -6.78 -30.96
N SER A 618 -7.91 -7.57 -29.90
CA SER A 618 -9.24 -7.97 -29.42
C SER A 618 -9.98 -6.88 -28.63
N LEU A 619 -9.26 -5.86 -28.15
CA LEU A 619 -9.86 -4.75 -27.40
C LEU A 619 -10.60 -3.79 -28.34
N GLU A 620 -11.91 -3.63 -28.08
CA GLU A 620 -12.80 -2.70 -28.76
C GLU A 620 -12.53 -1.26 -28.32
N LEU A 621 -11.88 -0.48 -29.18
CA LEU A 621 -11.45 0.88 -28.85
C LEU A 621 -12.61 1.90 -28.86
N GLY A 622 -13.71 1.60 -29.56
CA GLY A 622 -14.83 2.53 -29.74
C GLY A 622 -15.62 2.77 -28.46
N HIS A 623 -15.53 1.85 -27.50
CA HIS A 623 -16.27 1.90 -26.23
C HIS A 623 -15.53 2.64 -25.12
N TYR A 624 -14.54 3.47 -25.44
CA TYR A 624 -13.83 4.26 -24.44
C TYR A 624 -13.88 5.74 -24.80
N HIS A 625 -14.14 6.60 -23.81
CA HIS A 625 -14.20 8.05 -23.96
C HIS A 625 -12.82 8.71 -24.15
N TRP A 626 -12.19 8.50 -25.31
CA TRP A 626 -10.85 9.02 -25.60
C TRP A 626 -10.74 10.55 -25.60
N ASP A 627 -11.79 11.28 -25.99
CA ASP A 627 -11.83 12.74 -25.91
C ASP A 627 -11.54 13.25 -24.48
N GLN A 628 -12.06 12.56 -23.47
CA GLN A 628 -11.94 12.97 -22.06
C GLN A 628 -10.53 12.70 -21.50
N LEU A 629 -9.93 11.59 -21.94
CA LEU A 629 -8.53 11.31 -21.72
C LEU A 629 -7.63 12.39 -22.34
N ARG A 630 -7.86 12.73 -23.61
CA ARG A 630 -7.12 13.77 -24.33
C ARG A 630 -7.24 15.14 -23.65
N ARG A 631 -8.44 15.55 -23.26
CA ARG A 631 -8.66 16.80 -22.51
C ARG A 631 -7.84 16.84 -21.23
N SER A 632 -7.76 15.72 -20.50
CA SER A 632 -6.96 15.62 -19.27
C SER A 632 -5.45 15.76 -19.55
N ILE A 633 -4.97 15.12 -20.62
CA ILE A 633 -3.57 15.20 -21.08
C ILE A 633 -3.23 16.64 -21.50
N PHE A 634 -3.99 17.23 -22.42
CA PHE A 634 -3.73 18.59 -22.92
C PHE A 634 -3.91 19.65 -21.84
N SER A 635 -4.86 19.50 -20.92
CA SER A 635 -5.00 20.42 -19.78
C SER A 635 -3.78 20.36 -18.86
N THR A 636 -3.22 19.16 -18.69
CA THR A 636 -1.98 18.96 -17.91
C THR A 636 -0.80 19.61 -18.63
N ILE A 637 -0.59 19.33 -19.92
CA ILE A 637 0.47 19.98 -20.73
C ILE A 637 0.31 21.51 -20.68
N GLN A 638 -0.91 22.01 -20.86
CA GLN A 638 -1.23 23.43 -20.80
C GLN A 638 -0.86 24.04 -19.45
N PHE A 639 -1.15 23.36 -18.33
CA PHE A 639 -0.75 23.81 -17.00
C PHE A 639 0.78 23.92 -16.88
N PHE A 640 1.51 22.89 -17.30
CA PHE A 640 2.97 22.86 -17.26
C PHE A 640 3.60 23.98 -18.11
N VAL A 641 3.11 24.16 -19.34
CA VAL A 641 3.63 25.12 -20.31
C VAL A 641 3.27 26.56 -19.95
N LYS A 642 1.99 26.84 -19.64
CA LYS A 642 1.56 28.22 -19.32
C LYS A 642 2.18 28.74 -18.03
N GLN A 643 2.42 27.87 -17.06
CA GLN A 643 3.08 28.25 -15.80
C GLN A 643 4.61 28.20 -15.89
N ARG A 644 5.17 27.75 -17.04
CA ARG A 644 6.61 27.52 -17.24
C ARG A 644 7.26 26.84 -16.03
N LEU A 645 6.71 25.69 -15.62
CA LEU A 645 7.10 25.06 -14.35
C LEU A 645 8.60 24.71 -14.29
N TRP A 646 9.22 24.43 -15.44
CA TRP A 646 10.66 24.16 -15.53
C TRP A 646 11.53 25.40 -15.24
N GLU A 647 10.99 26.61 -15.39
CA GLU A 647 11.63 27.88 -15.02
C GLU A 647 11.23 28.37 -13.61
N SER A 648 10.32 27.65 -12.94
CA SER A 648 9.83 28.10 -11.64
C SER A 648 10.90 27.94 -10.55
N SER A 649 11.04 28.95 -9.70
CA SER A 649 11.98 28.92 -8.58
C SER A 649 11.77 27.71 -7.66
N HIS A 650 10.54 27.20 -7.55
CA HIS A 650 10.24 26.01 -6.75
C HIS A 650 10.97 24.76 -7.26
N PHE A 651 10.82 24.43 -8.54
CA PHE A 651 11.40 23.21 -9.12
C PHE A 651 12.90 23.33 -9.38
N ILE A 652 13.39 24.54 -9.68
CA ILE A 652 14.83 24.84 -9.74
C ILE A 652 15.49 24.57 -8.38
N ASN A 653 14.91 25.07 -7.29
CA ASN A 653 15.42 24.86 -5.93
C ASN A 653 15.38 23.38 -5.50
N LEU A 654 14.49 22.58 -6.09
CA LEU A 654 14.40 21.14 -5.85
C LEU A 654 15.29 20.31 -6.79
N HIS A 655 15.96 20.93 -7.76
CA HIS A 655 16.71 20.26 -8.83
C HIS A 655 15.84 19.26 -9.62
N GLN A 656 14.58 19.61 -9.88
CA GLN A 656 13.60 18.74 -10.55
C GLN A 656 13.22 19.26 -11.94
N GLU A 657 14.00 20.16 -12.53
CA GLU A 657 13.76 20.73 -13.86
C GLU A 657 13.64 19.62 -14.93
N ASP A 658 14.56 18.66 -14.94
CA ASP A 658 14.54 17.53 -15.89
C ASP A 658 13.33 16.60 -15.70
N ASN A 659 12.82 16.47 -14.47
CA ASN A 659 11.61 15.68 -14.19
C ASN A 659 10.35 16.40 -14.73
N VAL A 660 10.29 17.72 -14.62
CA VAL A 660 9.21 18.52 -15.22
C VAL A 660 9.22 18.34 -16.74
N LYS A 661 10.41 18.44 -17.35
CA LYS A 661 10.59 18.25 -18.80
C LYS A 661 10.22 16.82 -19.23
N ALA A 662 10.65 15.82 -18.46
CA ALA A 662 10.32 14.41 -18.71
C ALA A 662 8.80 14.18 -18.72
N VAL A 663 8.06 14.70 -17.74
CA VAL A 663 6.59 14.52 -17.70
C VAL A 663 5.91 15.12 -18.95
N ILE A 664 6.37 16.28 -19.42
CA ILE A 664 5.84 16.90 -20.66
C ILE A 664 6.16 16.02 -21.86
N GLU A 665 7.42 15.58 -21.99
CA GLU A 665 7.86 14.69 -23.08
C GLU A 665 7.06 13.38 -23.07
N GLU A 666 6.91 12.73 -21.91
CA GLU A 666 6.14 11.50 -21.72
C GLU A 666 4.66 11.64 -22.08
N LEU A 667 4.02 12.76 -21.72
CA LEU A 667 2.62 13.05 -22.10
C LEU A 667 2.49 13.15 -23.63
N LEU A 668 3.44 13.80 -24.30
CA LEU A 668 3.48 13.88 -25.75
C LEU A 668 3.79 12.51 -26.40
N VAL A 669 4.59 11.65 -25.75
CA VAL A 669 4.78 10.26 -26.20
C VAL A 669 3.47 9.46 -26.14
N VAL A 670 2.64 9.68 -25.12
CA VAL A 670 1.30 9.07 -25.05
C VAL A 670 0.43 9.56 -26.22
N VAL A 671 0.48 10.86 -26.54
CA VAL A 671 -0.22 11.46 -27.70
C VAL A 671 0.27 10.84 -29.02
N ASP A 672 1.58 10.82 -29.28
CA ASP A 672 2.18 10.17 -30.45
C ASP A 672 1.77 8.70 -30.55
N SER A 673 1.71 8.03 -29.40
CA SER A 673 1.29 6.65 -29.33
C SER A 673 -0.15 6.45 -29.79
N THR A 674 -1.06 7.33 -29.39
CA THR A 674 -2.46 7.26 -29.81
C THR A 674 -2.68 7.62 -31.28
N LEU A 675 -1.75 8.29 -31.97
CA LEU A 675 -1.81 8.54 -33.44
C LEU A 675 -1.57 7.30 -34.31
N CYS A 676 -1.41 6.11 -33.71
CA CYS A 676 -1.22 4.86 -34.45
C CYS A 676 -2.41 4.55 -35.39
N PRO A 677 -2.20 3.96 -36.59
CA PRO A 677 -3.27 3.66 -37.55
C PRO A 677 -4.44 2.85 -36.99
N ARG A 678 -4.20 2.03 -35.96
CA ARG A 678 -5.27 1.28 -35.28
C ARG A 678 -6.41 2.19 -34.79
N PHE A 679 -6.12 3.41 -34.37
CA PHE A 679 -7.09 4.39 -33.91
C PHE A 679 -7.73 5.21 -35.06
N SER A 680 -7.23 5.09 -36.29
CA SER A 680 -7.77 5.82 -37.46
C SER A 680 -9.10 5.26 -37.96
N TYR A 681 -9.35 3.98 -37.75
CA TYR A 681 -10.50 3.27 -38.32
C TYR A 681 -11.67 3.09 -37.35
N VAL A 682 -11.49 3.45 -36.08
CA VAL A 682 -12.50 3.27 -35.04
C VAL A 682 -13.21 4.59 -34.79
N VAL A 683 -14.53 4.54 -34.81
CA VAL A 683 -15.44 5.66 -34.56
C VAL A 683 -15.86 5.64 -33.08
N GLU A 684 -15.90 6.79 -32.41
CA GLU A 684 -16.23 6.91 -30.97
C GLU A 684 -17.73 6.82 -30.66
N GLU A 685 -18.61 7.23 -31.59
CA GLU A 685 -20.07 7.18 -31.41
C GLU A 685 -20.75 6.80 -32.73
N GLU A 686 -21.77 5.92 -32.70
CA GLU A 686 -22.46 5.42 -33.90
C GLU A 686 -23.05 6.52 -34.80
N ASP A 687 -23.38 7.69 -34.23
CA ASP A 687 -23.94 8.85 -34.94
C ASP A 687 -22.88 9.83 -35.48
N GLN A 688 -21.60 9.67 -35.10
CA GLN A 688 -20.52 10.55 -35.54
C GLN A 688 -19.64 9.86 -36.58
N SER A 689 -19.56 10.40 -37.80
CA SER A 689 -18.65 9.89 -38.85
C SER A 689 -17.13 10.14 -38.60
N MET A 690 -16.73 10.46 -37.37
CA MET A 690 -15.36 10.88 -37.02
C MET A 690 -14.64 9.78 -36.24
N SER A 691 -13.38 9.51 -36.62
CA SER A 691 -12.58 8.50 -35.93
C SER A 691 -11.90 9.05 -34.67
N ILE A 692 -11.40 8.15 -33.82
CA ILE A 692 -10.59 8.50 -32.65
C ILE A 692 -9.41 9.40 -33.06
N ASN A 693 -8.73 9.10 -34.18
CA ASN A 693 -7.62 9.93 -34.65
C ASN A 693 -8.06 11.27 -35.25
N TYR A 694 -9.26 11.35 -35.85
CA TYR A 694 -9.80 12.64 -36.27
C TYR A 694 -9.89 13.61 -35.07
N ASN A 695 -10.48 13.13 -33.98
CA ASN A 695 -10.63 13.91 -32.75
C ASN A 695 -9.28 14.28 -32.12
N LEU A 696 -8.31 13.36 -32.19
CA LEU A 696 -6.95 13.62 -31.72
C LEU A 696 -6.24 14.70 -32.53
N VAL A 697 -6.26 14.58 -33.86
CA VAL A 697 -5.63 15.55 -34.78
C VAL A 697 -6.24 16.92 -34.57
N TYR A 698 -7.57 17.02 -34.51
CA TYR A 698 -8.22 18.29 -34.21
C TYR A 698 -7.75 18.91 -32.89
N ASN A 699 -7.65 18.11 -31.81
CA ASN A 699 -7.14 18.58 -30.53
C ASN A 699 -5.66 18.99 -30.59
N ILE A 700 -4.82 18.29 -31.37
CA ILE A 700 -3.41 18.67 -31.62
C ILE A 700 -3.37 20.04 -32.29
N LEU A 701 -4.19 20.28 -33.31
CA LEU A 701 -4.26 21.57 -34.01
C LEU A 701 -4.74 22.70 -33.08
N LEU A 702 -5.74 22.45 -32.24
CA LEU A 702 -6.21 23.43 -31.24
C LEU A 702 -5.13 23.82 -30.22
N HIS A 703 -4.21 22.91 -29.91
CA HIS A 703 -3.14 23.11 -28.94
C HIS A 703 -1.76 23.25 -29.61
N TYR A 704 -1.73 23.58 -30.90
CA TYR A 704 -0.50 23.64 -31.70
C TYR A 704 0.57 24.54 -31.07
N ASP A 705 0.19 25.75 -30.64
CA ASP A 705 1.11 26.69 -29.99
C ASP A 705 1.75 26.10 -28.72
N LEU A 706 0.98 25.35 -27.92
CA LEU A 706 1.50 24.72 -26.71
C LEU A 706 2.52 23.64 -27.05
N ILE A 707 2.27 22.86 -28.10
CA ILE A 707 3.18 21.80 -28.57
C ILE A 707 4.46 22.43 -29.13
N LYS A 708 4.37 23.54 -29.88
CA LYS A 708 5.54 24.25 -30.39
C LYS A 708 6.39 24.88 -29.29
N ILE A 709 5.75 25.47 -28.28
CA ILE A 709 6.47 25.97 -27.10
C ILE A 709 7.17 24.80 -26.39
N ALA A 710 6.49 23.68 -26.19
CA ALA A 710 7.11 22.49 -25.60
C ALA A 710 8.27 21.96 -26.45
N ASP A 711 8.15 21.92 -27.77
CA ASP A 711 9.23 21.49 -28.67
C ASP A 711 10.47 22.39 -28.57
N ALA A 712 10.26 23.71 -28.59
CA ALA A 712 11.34 24.69 -28.49
C ALA A 712 12.02 24.71 -27.11
N ASP A 713 11.22 24.77 -26.03
CA ASP A 713 11.72 25.04 -24.67
C ASP A 713 12.07 23.76 -23.89
N VAL A 714 11.41 22.64 -24.18
CA VAL A 714 11.53 21.38 -23.43
C VAL A 714 12.27 20.31 -24.22
N LEU A 715 11.87 20.07 -25.47
CA LEU A 715 12.44 19.00 -26.30
C LEU A 715 13.72 19.42 -27.02
N GLY A 716 13.99 20.72 -27.16
CA GLY A 716 15.16 21.23 -27.88
C GLY A 716 15.15 20.85 -29.36
N SER A 717 13.97 20.91 -29.99
CA SER A 717 13.75 20.53 -31.40
C SER A 717 14.00 19.05 -31.72
N SER A 718 13.85 18.16 -30.72
CA SER A 718 14.01 16.71 -30.89
C SER A 718 12.71 15.97 -31.20
N LEU A 719 11.58 16.68 -31.37
CA LEU A 719 10.27 16.08 -31.59
C LEU A 719 10.24 15.05 -32.72
N ALA A 720 10.91 15.33 -33.85
CA ALA A 720 10.97 14.40 -34.98
C ALA A 720 11.71 13.08 -34.66
N ALA A 721 12.68 13.11 -33.74
CA ALA A 721 13.47 11.94 -33.34
C ALA A 721 12.78 11.11 -32.25
N SER A 722 12.02 11.74 -31.35
CA SER A 722 11.35 11.07 -30.23
C SER A 722 9.90 10.67 -30.53
N MET A 723 9.19 11.45 -31.34
CA MET A 723 7.73 11.36 -31.58
C MET A 723 7.41 11.56 -33.07
N PRO A 724 7.78 10.58 -33.92
CA PRO A 724 7.76 10.75 -35.37
C PRO A 724 6.35 10.93 -35.95
N ARG A 725 5.30 10.33 -35.36
CA ARG A 725 3.93 10.49 -35.87
C ARG A 725 3.39 11.87 -35.55
N LEU A 726 3.65 12.36 -34.34
CA LEU A 726 3.28 13.71 -33.95
C LEU A 726 4.01 14.75 -34.80
N ALA A 727 5.32 14.60 -35.00
CA ALA A 727 6.09 15.49 -35.86
C ALA A 727 5.57 15.50 -37.31
N HIS A 728 5.28 14.32 -37.87
CA HIS A 728 4.69 14.21 -39.21
C HIS A 728 3.30 14.87 -39.31
N CYS A 729 2.45 14.67 -38.29
CA CYS A 729 1.15 15.33 -38.20
C CYS A 729 1.30 16.86 -38.23
N LEU A 730 2.18 17.43 -37.40
CA LEU A 730 2.37 18.89 -37.36
C LEU A 730 2.89 19.42 -38.70
N HIS A 731 3.90 18.76 -39.28
CA HIS A 731 4.49 19.18 -40.55
C HIS A 731 3.46 19.18 -41.69
N TYR A 732 2.64 18.13 -41.80
CA TYR A 732 1.59 18.04 -42.82
C TYR A 732 0.60 19.21 -42.76
N PHE A 733 0.17 19.61 -41.56
CA PHE A 733 -0.80 20.70 -41.41
C PHE A 733 -0.16 22.09 -41.46
N GLU A 734 1.11 22.26 -41.10
CA GLU A 734 1.86 23.52 -41.29
C GLU A 734 1.95 23.94 -42.76
N GLU A 735 2.01 22.97 -43.67
CA GLU A 735 2.03 23.22 -45.11
C GLU A 735 0.66 23.63 -45.67
N LYS A 736 -0.45 23.31 -44.98
CA LYS A 736 -1.81 23.45 -45.50
C LYS A 736 -2.68 24.46 -44.75
N ILE A 737 -2.34 24.76 -43.50
CA ILE A 737 -3.13 25.57 -42.57
C ILE A 737 -2.24 26.66 -41.95
N HIS A 738 -2.76 27.88 -41.88
CA HIS A 738 -2.26 28.94 -41.01
C HIS A 738 -2.61 28.60 -39.56
N LEU A 739 -1.63 28.05 -38.84
CA LEU A 739 -1.79 27.57 -37.46
C LEU A 739 -1.43 28.66 -36.41
N THR A 740 -0.66 29.68 -36.78
CA THR A 740 -0.27 30.81 -35.93
C THR A 740 -0.59 32.16 -36.58
N GLU A 741 -0.73 33.23 -35.79
CA GLU A 741 -0.86 34.59 -36.34
C GLU A 741 0.35 35.00 -37.20
N GLU A 742 1.54 34.50 -36.87
CA GLU A 742 2.76 34.74 -37.64
C GLU A 742 2.73 34.04 -39.01
N SER A 743 2.16 32.84 -39.09
CA SER A 743 2.02 32.11 -40.37
C SER A 743 1.15 32.86 -41.39
N LYS A 744 0.16 33.63 -40.92
CA LYS A 744 -0.72 34.46 -41.77
C LYS A 744 0.04 35.57 -42.52
N LEU A 745 1.20 35.99 -42.01
CA LEU A 745 2.00 37.08 -42.60
C LEU A 745 2.83 36.61 -43.81
N SER A 746 2.92 35.30 -44.07
CA SER A 746 3.77 34.70 -45.11
C SER A 746 3.27 34.90 -46.55
N GLY A 747 2.02 35.33 -46.76
CA GLY A 747 1.44 35.57 -48.09
C GLY A 747 1.05 34.30 -48.86
N GLU A 748 1.17 33.11 -48.27
CA GLU A 748 0.74 31.84 -48.86
C GLU A 748 -0.78 31.61 -48.69
N GLU A 749 -1.44 31.07 -49.73
CA GLU A 749 -2.86 30.67 -49.68
C GLU A 749 -3.02 29.38 -48.84
N LYS A 750 -3.06 29.53 -47.51
CA LYS A 750 -3.41 28.46 -46.56
C LYS A 750 -4.75 28.74 -45.86
N LEU A 751 -5.40 27.71 -45.36
CA LEU A 751 -6.65 27.82 -44.59
C LEU A 751 -6.36 28.34 -43.18
N ASN A 752 -7.17 29.24 -42.62
CA ASN A 752 -6.99 29.71 -41.24
C ASN A 752 -7.76 28.82 -40.26
N MET A 753 -7.06 28.14 -39.34
CA MET A 753 -7.67 27.20 -38.39
C MET A 753 -8.75 27.85 -37.52
N GLN A 754 -8.57 29.12 -37.14
CA GLN A 754 -9.52 29.85 -36.28
C GLN A 754 -10.86 30.16 -36.96
N ASP A 755 -10.92 30.08 -38.29
CA ASP A 755 -12.12 30.37 -39.07
C ASP A 755 -12.99 29.12 -39.30
N TYR A 756 -12.51 27.94 -38.92
CA TYR A 756 -13.20 26.66 -39.13
C TYR A 756 -13.64 26.03 -37.82
N SER A 757 -14.93 25.70 -37.74
CA SER A 757 -15.46 24.86 -36.67
C SER A 757 -15.04 23.40 -36.84
N TYR A 758 -15.09 22.63 -35.75
CA TYR A 758 -14.87 21.19 -35.71
C TYR A 758 -15.59 20.40 -36.84
N ASP A 759 -16.82 20.81 -37.19
CA ASP A 759 -17.65 20.18 -38.23
C ASP A 759 -17.49 20.78 -39.65
N SER A 760 -16.52 21.67 -39.86
CA SER A 760 -16.30 22.27 -41.19
C SER A 760 -15.98 21.19 -42.21
N TYR A 761 -16.72 21.16 -43.33
CA TYR A 761 -16.51 20.21 -44.41
C TYR A 761 -15.06 20.21 -44.92
N GLN A 762 -14.46 21.40 -45.08
CA GLN A 762 -13.10 21.56 -45.59
C GLN A 762 -12.04 21.05 -44.61
N LEU A 763 -12.22 21.31 -43.31
CA LEU A 763 -11.33 20.79 -42.26
C LEU A 763 -11.46 19.27 -42.17
N LYS A 764 -12.70 18.77 -42.28
CA LYS A 764 -13.01 17.35 -42.25
C LYS A 764 -12.35 16.58 -43.39
N GLU A 765 -12.48 17.10 -44.61
CA GLU A 765 -11.85 16.53 -45.81
C GLU A 765 -10.32 16.50 -45.68
N MET A 766 -9.72 17.56 -45.12
CA MET A 766 -8.26 17.63 -44.96
C MET A 766 -7.73 16.64 -43.92
N ILE A 767 -8.36 16.56 -42.75
CA ILE A 767 -7.96 15.61 -41.70
C ILE A 767 -8.19 14.18 -42.17
N ASN A 768 -9.34 13.88 -42.79
CA ASN A 768 -9.57 12.55 -43.36
C ASN A 768 -8.59 12.23 -44.50
N GLY A 769 -8.21 13.22 -45.31
CA GLY A 769 -7.16 13.09 -46.31
C GLY A 769 -5.81 12.69 -45.70
N TYR A 770 -5.42 13.29 -44.57
CA TYR A 770 -4.24 12.90 -43.81
C TYR A 770 -4.34 11.46 -43.28
N LEU A 771 -5.49 11.10 -42.71
CA LEU A 771 -5.71 9.77 -42.12
C LEU A 771 -5.80 8.64 -43.15
N LEU A 772 -6.21 8.95 -44.38
CA LEU A 772 -6.31 8.01 -45.50
C LEU A 772 -5.00 7.85 -46.28
N ASP A 773 -4.03 8.74 -46.05
CA ASP A 773 -2.73 8.66 -46.70
C ASP A 773 -1.99 7.41 -46.19
N ARG A 774 -1.73 6.47 -47.10
CA ARG A 774 -1.16 5.15 -46.76
C ARG A 774 0.30 5.24 -46.30
N ASP A 775 0.92 6.41 -46.44
CA ASP A 775 2.28 6.73 -45.98
C ASP A 775 2.38 6.95 -44.45
N LEU A 776 1.26 6.80 -43.70
CA LEU A 776 1.29 6.73 -42.22
C LEU A 776 2.03 5.49 -41.67
N GLU A 777 2.48 4.57 -42.54
CA GLU A 777 3.67 3.76 -42.27
C GLU A 777 4.91 4.67 -42.29
N VAL A 778 5.00 5.63 -41.37
CA VAL A 778 6.31 6.15 -41.00
C VAL A 778 7.07 4.92 -40.52
N GLU A 779 8.01 4.43 -41.34
CA GLU A 779 8.89 3.32 -40.99
C GLU A 779 9.39 3.62 -39.58
N VAL A 780 8.91 2.84 -38.60
CA VAL A 780 9.34 3.02 -37.22
C VAL A 780 10.86 2.94 -37.28
N PRO A 781 11.59 4.00 -36.89
CA PRO A 781 13.02 4.01 -37.03
C PRO A 781 13.58 2.72 -36.42
N THR A 782 14.43 2.00 -37.16
CA THR A 782 15.07 0.77 -36.64
C THR A 782 15.91 1.04 -35.39
N THR A 783 16.22 2.31 -35.14
CA THR A 783 16.86 2.83 -33.93
C THR A 783 15.82 3.23 -32.87
N PRO A 784 16.02 2.89 -31.59
CA PRO A 784 15.12 3.31 -30.52
C PRO A 784 14.99 4.85 -30.48
N PRO A 785 13.80 5.38 -30.12
CA PRO A 785 13.58 6.81 -30.01
C PRO A 785 14.59 7.44 -29.04
N THR A 786 15.11 8.60 -29.41
CA THR A 786 16.05 9.36 -28.59
C THR A 786 15.30 10.47 -27.89
N TYR A 787 15.24 10.42 -26.55
CA TYR A 787 14.54 11.40 -25.73
C TYR A 787 15.47 12.53 -25.29
N SER A 788 14.91 13.73 -25.13
CA SER A 788 15.62 14.92 -24.66
C SER A 788 15.98 14.79 -23.18
N SER A 789 15.03 14.34 -22.35
CA SER A 789 15.28 14.09 -20.93
C SER A 789 15.72 12.66 -20.69
N LYS A 790 16.74 12.50 -19.84
CA LYS A 790 17.23 11.18 -19.39
C LYS A 790 16.23 10.44 -18.49
N GLU A 791 15.28 11.17 -17.92
CA GLU A 791 14.28 10.62 -17.02
C GLU A 791 13.02 10.15 -17.78
N THR A 792 12.88 10.50 -19.06
CA THR A 792 11.73 10.11 -19.90
C THR A 792 11.62 8.60 -20.03
N LEU A 793 10.42 8.09 -19.73
CA LEU A 793 10.07 6.66 -19.76
C LEU A 793 10.97 5.76 -18.89
N LYS A 794 11.64 6.32 -17.88
CA LYS A 794 12.50 5.57 -16.95
C LYS A 794 11.79 4.37 -16.34
N TYR A 795 10.51 4.52 -16.02
CA TYR A 795 9.72 3.45 -15.38
C TYR A 795 9.12 2.46 -16.40
N ALA A 796 9.02 2.82 -17.69
CA ALA A 796 8.53 1.91 -18.73
C ALA A 796 9.45 0.69 -18.96
N THR A 797 10.71 0.75 -18.51
CA THR A 797 11.68 -0.35 -18.62
C THR A 797 11.41 -1.53 -17.66
N GLY A 798 10.38 -1.44 -16.81
CA GLY A 798 9.92 -2.53 -15.95
C GLY A 798 10.62 -2.63 -14.59
N ASN A 799 11.49 -1.67 -14.23
CA ASN A 799 12.12 -1.60 -12.92
C ASN A 799 11.32 -0.69 -11.97
N PHE A 800 10.21 -1.20 -11.42
CA PHE A 800 9.36 -0.49 -10.45
C PHE A 800 9.85 -0.68 -9.01
N GLU A 801 11.09 -0.29 -8.77
CA GLU A 801 11.71 -0.37 -7.45
C GLU A 801 11.59 0.95 -6.69
N LEU A 802 11.04 0.92 -5.48
CA LEU A 802 11.04 2.10 -4.61
C LEU A 802 12.48 2.50 -4.26
N SER A 803 12.78 3.80 -4.30
CA SER A 803 14.05 4.30 -3.76
C SER A 803 14.16 3.97 -2.27
N ALA A 804 15.39 3.85 -1.75
CA ALA A 804 15.59 3.63 -0.32
C ALA A 804 14.92 4.74 0.52
N THR A 805 15.02 5.99 0.10
CA THR A 805 14.38 7.12 0.78
C THR A 805 12.86 6.99 0.82
N ASP A 806 12.23 6.60 -0.29
CA ASP A 806 10.78 6.41 -0.36
C ASP A 806 10.32 5.22 0.47
N SER A 807 11.03 4.09 0.36
CA SER A 807 10.79 2.88 1.16
C SER A 807 10.78 3.23 2.64
N LEU A 808 11.78 3.97 3.09
CA LEU A 808 11.91 4.41 4.48
C LEU A 808 10.78 5.32 4.93
N GLN A 809 10.33 6.23 4.06
CA GLN A 809 9.20 7.10 4.37
C GLN A 809 7.90 6.30 4.47
N ILE A 810 7.64 5.40 3.52
CA ILE A 810 6.46 4.53 3.51
C ILE A 810 6.41 3.68 4.77
N ILE A 811 7.52 3.02 5.11
CA ILE A 811 7.64 2.17 6.30
C ILE A 811 7.41 2.99 7.59
N ASN A 812 8.05 4.16 7.70
CA ASN A 812 7.87 5.02 8.88
C ASN A 812 6.43 5.50 9.05
N PHE A 813 5.71 5.76 7.95
CA PHE A 813 4.29 6.09 8.01
C PHE A 813 3.45 4.84 8.35
N ALA A 814 3.69 3.70 7.70
CA ALA A 814 2.95 2.45 7.93
C ALA A 814 3.05 1.95 9.39
N LEU A 815 4.20 2.19 10.05
CA LEU A 815 4.45 1.83 11.45
C LEU A 815 4.14 2.97 12.44
N ALA A 816 3.74 4.17 11.98
CA ALA A 816 3.50 5.32 12.85
C ALA A 816 2.35 5.09 13.85
N PRO A 817 2.42 5.65 15.08
CA PRO A 817 1.34 5.53 16.06
C PRO A 817 0.10 6.30 15.62
N ASP A 818 0.32 7.34 14.83
CA ASP A 818 -0.71 8.22 14.29
C ASP A 818 -1.47 7.53 13.13
N ASN A 819 -0.91 6.43 12.61
CA ASN A 819 -1.56 5.50 11.70
C ASN A 819 -2.31 4.40 12.44
N LYS A 820 -2.47 4.51 13.76
CA LYS A 820 -3.49 3.75 14.49
C LYS A 820 -4.83 4.41 14.16
N PRO A 821 -5.69 3.79 13.35
CA PRO A 821 -7.05 4.30 13.15
C PRO A 821 -7.89 4.12 14.42
N MET A 822 -7.46 3.23 15.32
CA MET A 822 -8.32 2.65 16.35
C MET A 822 -7.88 2.91 17.80
N SER A 823 -6.59 3.07 18.10
CA SER A 823 -6.18 3.17 19.52
C SER A 823 -6.33 4.54 20.20
N ARG A 824 -6.72 5.62 19.51
CA ARG A 824 -7.17 6.83 20.24
C ARG A 824 -8.40 6.54 21.11
N PHE A 825 -9.14 5.48 20.75
CA PHE A 825 -10.31 5.00 21.49
C PHE A 825 -10.00 4.58 22.93
N PHE A 826 -8.84 3.96 23.21
CA PHE A 826 -8.50 3.52 24.57
C PHE A 826 -7.90 4.64 25.44
N GLN A 827 -7.18 5.59 24.84
CA GLN A 827 -6.67 6.76 25.58
C GLN A 827 -7.78 7.76 25.92
N GLU A 828 -8.80 7.91 25.07
CA GLU A 828 -9.94 8.80 25.35
C GLU A 828 -10.95 8.17 26.33
N ARG A 829 -11.19 6.85 26.29
CA ARG A 829 -12.02 6.17 27.31
C ARG A 829 -11.38 6.16 28.70
N ALA A 830 -10.06 6.00 28.79
CA ALA A 830 -9.34 6.13 30.07
C ALA A 830 -9.42 7.57 30.64
N GLY A 831 -9.65 8.57 29.78
CA GLY A 831 -9.90 9.96 30.17
C GLY A 831 -11.36 10.26 30.53
N GLU A 832 -12.34 9.62 29.87
CA GLU A 832 -13.77 9.85 30.11
C GLU A 832 -14.34 9.05 31.30
N ASP A 833 -13.81 7.86 31.60
CA ASP A 833 -14.21 7.08 32.78
C ASP A 833 -13.72 7.71 34.11
N GLN A 834 -12.82 8.70 34.07
CA GLN A 834 -12.51 9.54 35.24
C GLN A 834 -13.60 10.57 35.58
N TYR A 835 -14.59 10.80 34.70
CA TYR A 835 -15.68 11.74 34.92
C TYR A 835 -17.06 11.10 35.12
N ARG A 836 -17.15 9.76 35.14
CA ARG A 836 -18.38 9.03 35.47
C ARG A 836 -18.19 8.07 36.65
N VAL A 837 -17.78 8.63 37.79
CA VAL A 837 -18.12 8.08 39.10
C VAL A 837 -18.91 9.13 39.88
N LYS A 838 -20.23 8.99 39.84
CA LYS A 838 -21.15 9.37 40.92
C LYS A 838 -22.29 8.37 40.97
#